data_AF-A0A2S7TQL0-F1
#
_entry.id   AF-A0A2S7TQL0-F1
#
_cell.length_a   1.000
_cell.length_b   1.000
_cell.length_c   1.000
_cell.angle_alpha   90.00
_cell.angle_beta   90.00
_cell.angle_gamma   90.00
#
_symmetry.space_group_name_H-M   'P 1'
#
loop_
_entity.id
_entity.type
_entity.pdbx_description
1 polymer ?
#
loop_
_entity_poly.entity_id
_entity_poly.type
_entity_poly.pdbx_seq_one_letter_code
_entity_poly.pdbx_strand_id
1 'polypeptide(L)'
;MCGKLILRALNEIGDDVNDEQLFTWLGIGQDEYGHVQRNAENQEQIGRWFAEREGRYFSFLGKAVEKSLSKKHPYHAYHKKKGWVCINQLPTQLGLWHLKQAQSAAIRAAVEIHLTEAIRCISFQQGNGGLSLEMIEDFSLKHPEHHNYIQSHFFHERSDAELELAKRQNNSIHTANERKAETTKTLSSNLEAIKAGTANLGIFYNLAIVWLDLATDVRGSNPQQRFDSLCFNGTEVYQAARTGFTKFILKSTFANYTEIIESYANSKRPWNHFPVIIGLEVLFDESPKAFTSIEEERLKSFVATQLAYGLEEKPTWLAYLAHINPQLVSEVWVRFMLASFKRVQLQGANISGICDWPEYREVALIGVPQVLEKYPVKSRVDQLGNLRRLLYFAIQNLPEKLQPMLKNKLNSKSMDAGQRIYWIMTGLAIDTPAHENLLIAEVTTSQTKANYFFQFIEHNSNENNYIPSTSAMFLSRLVEVIATNTNPEIENGGHTTSRSGELWWSLRRLITQLGESEDPTALTELRRLQQLPELEKIHFYLEHTAYDTQIRIREKSFEFLKPESLIKVLKNREPVDVKDLQQLVVEHLDDYVESIHKDNANIYARFWDTYKERRPKDENDCRNIIFSELKSRLSPHGVECSPEAQYVNSKRADIRASFSNKFSVPLEFKCDWNKDLWTSLRDQLINKYSIEKNADGHGIYLALWFGKHSRGNIPKTLNGSPTPQTPNQIEDYLLSLLNPEEKQRILVRVINLEWTSI
;
A
#
# COMPACT_ATOMS: atom_id res chain seq x y z
N MET A 1 -1.06 -5.25 34.71
CA MET A 1 -1.76 -6.40 35.35
C MET A 1 -2.06 -6.13 36.84
N CYS A 2 -1.13 -5.56 37.62
CA CYS A 2 -1.29 -5.32 39.07
C CYS A 2 -2.49 -4.44 39.49
N GLY A 3 -2.83 -3.39 38.72
CA GLY A 3 -3.95 -2.48 39.06
C GLY A 3 -5.31 -3.18 39.15
N LYS A 4 -5.61 -4.14 38.25
CA LYS A 4 -6.87 -4.90 38.27
C LYS A 4 -6.97 -5.83 39.48
N LEU A 5 -5.85 -6.42 39.91
CA LEU A 5 -5.80 -7.30 41.08
C LEU A 5 -5.99 -6.52 42.39
N ILE A 6 -5.33 -5.37 42.53
CA ILE A 6 -5.49 -4.49 43.69
C ILE A 6 -6.95 -4.04 43.81
N LEU A 7 -7.55 -3.60 42.70
CA LEU A 7 -8.95 -3.18 42.70
C LEU A 7 -9.89 -4.32 43.11
N ARG A 8 -9.67 -5.53 42.60
CA ARG A 8 -10.46 -6.70 43.00
C ARG A 8 -10.32 -7.01 44.49
N ALA A 9 -9.10 -6.97 45.03
CA ALA A 9 -8.85 -7.18 46.45
C ALA A 9 -9.50 -6.10 47.33
N LEU A 10 -9.47 -4.83 46.90
CA LEU A 10 -10.18 -3.73 47.57
C LEU A 10 -11.70 -3.96 47.60
N ASN A 11 -12.28 -4.43 46.50
CA ASN A 11 -13.72 -4.66 46.42
C ASN A 11 -14.19 -5.89 47.21
N GLU A 12 -13.39 -6.96 47.26
CA GLU A 12 -13.79 -8.21 47.90
C GLU A 12 -13.54 -8.22 49.41
N ILE A 13 -12.42 -7.67 49.87
CA ILE A 13 -11.97 -7.76 51.28
C ILE A 13 -11.33 -6.46 51.81
N GLY A 14 -11.43 -5.37 51.06
CA GLY A 14 -10.74 -4.11 51.38
C GLY A 14 -11.26 -3.42 52.65
N ASP A 15 -12.48 -3.70 53.09
CA ASP A 15 -13.04 -3.16 54.33
C ASP A 15 -12.59 -3.95 55.57
N ASP A 16 -12.36 -5.26 55.44
CA ASP A 16 -12.03 -6.16 56.56
C ASP A 16 -10.52 -6.37 56.77
N VAL A 17 -9.69 -5.98 55.80
CA VAL A 17 -8.23 -6.17 55.87
C VAL A 17 -7.56 -5.13 56.78
N ASN A 18 -6.49 -5.50 57.48
CA ASN A 18 -5.74 -4.54 58.31
C ASN A 18 -5.00 -3.49 57.45
N ASP A 19 -4.69 -2.34 58.07
CA ASP A 19 -4.10 -1.18 57.37
C ASP A 19 -2.70 -1.45 56.81
N GLU A 20 -1.90 -2.30 57.48
CA GLU A 20 -0.54 -2.62 57.05
C GLU A 20 -0.55 -3.42 55.75
N GLN A 21 -1.46 -4.38 55.66
CA GLN A 21 -1.64 -5.22 54.48
C GLN A 21 -2.25 -4.44 53.32
N LEU A 22 -3.25 -3.59 53.58
CA LEU A 22 -3.80 -2.69 52.57
C LEU A 22 -2.74 -1.71 52.03
N PHE A 23 -1.91 -1.14 52.90
CA PHE A 23 -0.83 -0.25 52.49
C PHE A 23 0.20 -0.98 51.61
N THR A 24 0.52 -2.23 51.97
CA THR A 24 1.43 -3.09 51.19
C THR A 24 0.88 -3.37 49.80
N TRP A 25 -0.42 -3.68 49.66
CA TRP A 25 -1.05 -3.89 48.36
C TRP A 25 -0.97 -2.65 47.46
N LEU A 26 -1.21 -1.47 48.04
CA LEU A 26 -1.11 -0.20 47.31
C LEU A 26 0.33 0.16 46.92
N GLY A 27 1.34 -0.44 47.56
CA GLY A 27 2.75 -0.29 47.18
C GLY A 27 3.22 -1.27 46.09
N ILE A 28 2.39 -2.23 45.66
CA ILE A 28 2.80 -3.22 44.65
C ILE A 28 3.09 -2.52 43.31
N GLY A 29 4.29 -2.78 42.76
CA GLY A 29 4.75 -2.18 41.52
C GLY A 29 5.46 -0.83 41.70
N GLN A 30 5.91 -0.53 42.93
CA GLN A 30 6.75 0.63 43.24
C GLN A 30 8.13 0.52 42.56
N ASP A 31 8.56 1.58 41.88
CA ASP A 31 9.91 1.72 41.31
C ASP A 31 10.97 2.14 42.35
N GLU A 32 12.23 2.23 41.93
CA GLU A 32 13.36 2.63 42.81
C GLU A 32 13.20 4.03 43.42
N TYR A 33 12.41 4.90 42.76
CA TYR A 33 12.12 6.25 43.23
C TYR A 33 10.89 6.31 44.12
N GLY A 34 10.08 5.26 44.15
CA GLY A 34 8.92 5.13 44.99
C GLY A 34 7.58 5.41 44.31
N HIS A 35 7.56 5.52 42.98
CA HIS A 35 6.34 5.73 42.18
C HIS A 35 5.70 4.39 41.80
N VAL A 36 4.37 4.37 41.75
CA VAL A 36 3.61 3.20 41.29
C VAL A 36 2.95 3.58 39.97
N GLN A 37 3.28 2.85 38.89
CA GLN A 37 2.65 3.04 37.59
C GLN A 37 1.44 2.12 37.42
N ARG A 38 0.25 2.71 37.24
CA ARG A 38 -1.00 2.01 36.92
C ARG A 38 -1.66 2.68 35.71
N ASN A 39 -2.50 1.96 34.98
CA ASN A 39 -3.31 2.61 33.94
C ASN A 39 -4.27 3.63 34.59
N ALA A 40 -4.65 4.65 33.82
CA ALA A 40 -5.51 5.73 34.31
C ALA A 40 -6.84 5.22 34.88
N GLU A 41 -7.46 4.25 34.19
CA GLU A 41 -8.75 3.67 34.59
C GLU A 41 -8.70 2.97 35.96
N ASN A 42 -7.69 2.13 36.24
CA ASN A 42 -7.60 1.48 37.55
C ASN A 42 -7.23 2.49 38.64
N GLN A 43 -6.41 3.49 38.33
CA GLN A 43 -6.04 4.54 39.29
C GLN A 43 -7.28 5.36 39.70
N GLU A 44 -8.15 5.67 38.76
CA GLU A 44 -9.42 6.35 39.02
C GLU A 44 -10.37 5.49 39.86
N GLN A 45 -10.52 4.20 39.54
CA GLN A 45 -11.42 3.30 40.28
C GLN A 45 -10.94 3.05 41.72
N ILE A 46 -9.62 2.90 41.94
CA ILE A 46 -9.04 2.83 43.29
C ILE A 46 -9.31 4.14 44.04
N GLY A 47 -9.15 5.29 43.37
CA GLY A 47 -9.48 6.60 43.92
C GLY A 47 -10.92 6.71 44.40
N ARG A 48 -11.88 6.29 43.57
CA ARG A 48 -13.32 6.28 43.92
C ARG A 48 -13.60 5.41 45.16
N TRP A 49 -12.99 4.22 45.24
CA TRP A 49 -13.17 3.33 46.39
C TRP A 49 -12.77 3.99 47.71
N PHE A 50 -11.66 4.75 47.73
CA PHE A 50 -11.22 5.51 48.91
C PHE A 50 -12.06 6.75 49.18
N ALA A 51 -12.56 7.42 48.14
CA ALA A 51 -13.43 8.59 48.29
C ALA A 51 -14.74 8.25 49.01
N GLU A 52 -15.27 7.04 48.79
CA GLU A 52 -16.47 6.53 49.49
C GLU A 52 -16.20 6.08 50.94
N ARG A 53 -14.93 5.96 51.34
CA ARG A 53 -14.50 5.36 52.62
C ARG A 53 -13.47 6.25 53.32
N GLU A 54 -13.91 7.41 53.81
CA GLU A 54 -13.04 8.41 54.43
C GLU A 54 -12.13 7.84 55.54
N GLY A 55 -12.66 6.94 56.38
CA GLY A 55 -11.87 6.29 57.43
C GLY A 55 -10.70 5.46 56.90
N ARG A 56 -10.89 4.75 55.78
CA ARG A 56 -9.80 3.98 55.13
C ARG A 56 -8.79 4.91 54.47
N TYR A 57 -9.24 6.03 53.90
CA TYR A 57 -8.34 7.03 53.35
C TYR A 57 -7.46 7.69 54.43
N PHE A 58 -8.03 8.05 55.58
CA PHE A 58 -7.24 8.57 56.71
C PHE A 58 -6.26 7.54 57.26
N SER A 59 -6.68 6.28 57.39
CA SER A 59 -5.81 5.19 57.85
C SER A 59 -4.63 4.96 56.88
N PHE A 60 -4.90 5.03 55.57
CA PHE A 60 -3.86 5.01 54.54
C PHE A 60 -2.89 6.18 54.66
N LEU A 61 -3.37 7.43 54.83
CA LEU A 61 -2.52 8.59 55.00
C LEU A 61 -1.66 8.50 56.27
N GLY A 62 -2.23 8.00 57.38
CA GLY A 62 -1.50 7.74 58.62
C GLY A 62 -0.35 6.75 58.40
N LYS A 63 -0.61 5.64 57.70
CA LYS A 63 0.42 4.68 57.31
C LYS A 63 1.45 5.27 56.35
N ALA A 64 1.03 6.11 55.41
CA ALA A 64 1.94 6.82 54.52
C ALA A 64 2.92 7.72 55.29
N VAL A 65 2.47 8.39 56.35
CA VAL A 65 3.34 9.18 57.25
C VAL A 65 4.28 8.24 58.02
N GLU A 66 3.75 7.23 58.72
CA GLU A 66 4.52 6.26 59.51
C GLU A 66 5.70 5.67 58.69
N LYS A 67 5.41 5.14 57.49
CA LYS A 67 6.43 4.52 56.62
C LYS A 67 7.41 5.51 56.00
N SER A 68 7.20 6.82 56.16
CA SER A 68 8.05 7.86 55.59
C SER A 68 9.02 8.46 56.58
N LEU A 69 8.77 8.31 57.89
CA LEU A 69 9.62 8.89 58.93
C LEU A 69 11.05 8.34 58.94
N SER A 70 11.26 7.09 58.49
CA SER A 70 12.58 6.47 58.41
C SER A 70 13.40 6.86 57.17
N LYS A 71 12.86 7.69 56.27
CA LYS A 71 13.52 8.10 55.02
C LYS A 71 14.31 9.39 55.21
N LYS A 72 15.41 9.55 54.45
CA LYS A 72 16.27 10.75 54.46
C LYS A 72 15.50 12.07 54.31
N HIS A 73 14.44 12.05 53.49
CA HIS A 73 13.53 13.17 53.28
C HIS A 73 12.08 12.72 53.55
N PRO A 74 11.60 12.78 54.81
CA PRO A 74 10.30 12.21 55.20
C PRO A 74 9.10 12.77 54.44
N TYR A 75 9.02 14.10 54.26
CA TYR A 75 7.92 14.72 53.54
C TYR A 75 7.87 14.31 52.06
N HIS A 76 9.02 14.26 51.38
CA HIS A 76 9.09 13.79 49.98
C HIS A 76 8.66 12.33 49.85
N ALA A 77 9.09 11.48 50.78
CA ALA A 77 8.68 10.08 50.81
C ALA A 77 7.17 9.92 51.07
N TYR A 78 6.60 10.75 51.95
CA TYR A 78 5.16 10.81 52.19
C TYR A 78 4.41 11.26 50.94
N HIS A 79 4.83 12.34 50.29
CA HIS A 79 4.17 12.86 49.09
C HIS A 79 4.10 11.84 47.97
N LYS A 80 5.17 11.06 47.77
CA LYS A 80 5.20 9.96 46.80
C LYS A 80 4.21 8.85 47.14
N LYS A 81 4.15 8.43 48.41
CA LYS A 81 3.20 7.41 48.88
C LYS A 81 1.77 7.88 48.83
N LYS A 82 1.49 9.13 49.23
CA LYS A 82 0.18 9.76 49.08
C LYS A 82 -0.31 9.67 47.63
N GLY A 83 0.59 9.89 46.67
CA GLY A 83 0.31 9.77 45.24
C GLY A 83 -0.06 8.37 44.75
N TRP A 84 0.04 7.32 45.57
CA TRP A 84 -0.46 5.99 45.21
C TRP A 84 -1.98 5.94 45.11
N VAL A 85 -2.69 6.86 45.78
CA VAL A 85 -4.15 6.98 45.75
C VAL A 85 -4.51 8.41 45.37
N CYS A 86 -5.16 8.56 44.21
CA CYS A 86 -5.64 9.85 43.72
C CYS A 86 -7.16 9.92 43.88
N ILE A 87 -7.66 10.77 44.76
CA ILE A 87 -9.10 10.98 44.93
C ILE A 87 -9.50 12.32 44.32
N ASN A 88 -10.64 12.35 43.60
CA ASN A 88 -11.12 13.54 42.89
C ASN A 88 -11.72 14.59 43.83
N GLN A 89 -12.26 14.14 44.97
CA GLN A 89 -12.82 15.00 46.01
C GLN A 89 -12.21 14.61 47.35
N LEU A 90 -11.52 15.55 48.00
CA LEU A 90 -10.91 15.33 49.31
C LEU A 90 -12.00 15.33 50.40
N PRO A 91 -11.85 14.50 51.46
CA PRO A 91 -12.75 14.54 52.62
C PRO A 91 -12.84 15.95 53.20
N THR A 92 -14.05 16.39 53.55
CA THR A 92 -14.30 17.76 53.99
C THR A 92 -13.46 18.15 55.20
N GLN A 93 -13.20 17.21 56.12
CA GLN A 93 -12.45 17.45 57.38
C GLN A 93 -10.97 17.07 57.30
N LEU A 94 -10.41 16.80 56.11
CA LEU A 94 -9.04 16.31 55.95
C LEU A 94 -7.99 17.22 56.62
N GLY A 95 -8.09 18.53 56.43
CA GLY A 95 -7.17 19.50 57.02
C GLY A 95 -7.25 19.52 58.55
N LEU A 96 -8.47 19.47 59.11
CA LEU A 96 -8.67 19.41 60.56
C LEU A 96 -8.15 18.08 61.14
N TRP A 97 -8.33 16.97 60.42
CA TRP A 97 -7.77 15.68 60.79
C TRP A 97 -6.23 15.74 60.85
N HIS A 98 -5.59 16.31 59.84
CA HIS A 98 -4.13 16.50 59.84
C HIS A 98 -3.66 17.36 61.01
N LEU A 99 -4.34 18.47 61.33
CA LEU A 99 -3.99 19.29 62.49
C LEU A 99 -4.08 18.50 63.81
N LYS A 100 -5.11 17.66 63.98
CA LYS A 100 -5.24 16.79 65.17
C LYS A 100 -4.14 15.73 65.23
N GLN A 101 -3.73 15.16 64.09
CA GLN A 101 -2.59 14.23 64.04
C GLN A 101 -1.28 14.95 64.39
N ALA A 102 -1.08 16.18 63.93
CA ALA A 102 0.08 17.00 64.29
C ALA A 102 0.15 17.24 65.81
N GLN A 103 -0.98 17.50 66.48
CA GLN A 103 -1.04 17.68 67.93
C GLN A 103 -0.70 16.40 68.72
N SER A 104 -0.95 15.23 68.14
CA SER A 104 -0.78 13.94 68.81
C SER A 104 0.56 13.27 68.48
N ALA A 105 1.31 13.80 67.52
CA ALA A 105 2.54 13.17 67.03
C ALA A 105 3.76 13.53 67.89
N ALA A 106 4.51 12.52 68.34
CA ALA A 106 5.72 12.71 69.14
C ALA A 106 6.98 13.01 68.31
N ILE A 107 6.96 12.70 67.00
CA ILE A 107 8.13 12.84 66.12
C ILE A 107 8.00 14.14 65.33
N ARG A 108 8.99 15.03 65.45
CA ARG A 108 9.04 16.33 64.76
C ARG A 108 8.70 16.25 63.27
N ALA A 109 9.29 15.30 62.55
CA ALA A 109 9.03 15.11 61.12
C ALA A 109 7.57 14.71 60.80
N ALA A 110 6.89 13.98 61.69
CA ALA A 110 5.48 13.64 61.53
C ALA A 110 4.59 14.87 61.75
N VAL A 111 4.91 15.69 62.77
CA VAL A 111 4.24 16.97 63.03
C VAL A 111 4.36 17.88 61.81
N GLU A 112 5.57 18.05 61.27
CA GLU A 112 5.83 18.88 60.09
C GLU A 112 5.07 18.40 58.85
N ILE A 113 5.05 17.08 58.56
CA ILE A 113 4.27 16.53 57.44
C ILE A 113 2.78 16.87 57.59
N HIS A 114 2.22 16.65 58.78
CA HIS A 114 0.81 16.92 59.04
C HIS A 114 0.47 18.42 59.00
N LEU A 115 1.35 19.28 59.52
CA LEU A 115 1.18 20.73 59.44
C LEU A 115 1.19 21.22 57.99
N THR A 116 2.13 20.77 57.16
CA THR A 116 2.17 21.16 55.74
C THR A 116 0.88 20.75 55.03
N GLU A 117 0.36 19.57 55.29
CA GLU A 117 -0.88 19.10 54.64
C GLU A 117 -2.12 19.86 55.14
N ALA A 118 -2.18 20.22 56.43
CA ALA A 118 -3.23 21.09 56.96
C ALA A 118 -3.18 22.49 56.33
N ILE A 119 -1.99 23.10 56.23
CA ILE A 119 -1.80 24.41 55.58
C ILE A 119 -2.19 24.34 54.10
N ARG A 120 -1.80 23.28 53.37
CA ARG A 120 -2.20 23.09 51.96
C ARG A 120 -3.72 23.03 51.80
N CYS A 121 -4.44 22.38 52.69
CA CYS A 121 -5.91 22.34 52.64
C CYS A 121 -6.51 23.76 52.71
N ILE A 122 -5.96 24.64 53.55
CA ILE A 122 -6.35 26.06 53.64
C ILE A 122 -5.96 26.80 52.36
N SER A 123 -4.71 26.69 51.91
CA SER A 123 -4.19 27.43 50.75
C SER A 123 -4.94 27.12 49.45
N PHE A 124 -5.35 25.86 49.26
CA PHE A 124 -6.11 25.44 48.06
C PHE A 124 -7.64 25.50 48.25
N GLN A 125 -8.13 25.85 49.44
CA GLN A 125 -9.56 25.83 49.80
C GLN A 125 -10.24 24.48 49.51
N GLN A 126 -9.54 23.38 49.81
CA GLN A 126 -10.02 22.01 49.60
C GLN A 126 -9.80 21.17 50.85
N GLY A 127 -10.85 20.49 51.34
CA GLY A 127 -10.77 19.64 52.55
C GLY A 127 -10.49 20.41 53.85
N ASN A 128 -10.75 21.72 53.88
CA ASN A 128 -10.50 22.63 55.00
C ASN A 128 -11.74 22.84 55.90
N GLY A 129 -12.77 21.99 55.79
CA GLY A 129 -13.97 22.08 56.61
C GLY A 129 -13.63 21.95 58.10
N GLY A 130 -13.96 22.99 58.86
CA GLY A 130 -13.68 23.07 60.30
C GLY A 130 -12.21 23.36 60.64
N LEU A 131 -11.35 23.65 59.66
CA LEU A 131 -9.98 24.13 59.86
C LEU A 131 -9.91 25.62 59.52
N SER A 132 -9.37 26.44 60.42
CA SER A 132 -9.15 27.87 60.19
C SER A 132 -7.66 28.25 60.32
N LEU A 133 -7.31 29.44 59.83
CA LEU A 133 -5.95 29.96 59.94
C LEU A 133 -5.58 30.21 61.40
N GLU A 134 -6.53 30.71 62.20
CA GLU A 134 -6.38 30.95 63.63
C GLU A 134 -6.04 29.65 64.38
N MET A 135 -6.55 28.50 63.94
CA MET A 135 -6.19 27.20 64.55
C MET A 135 -4.74 26.80 64.29
N ILE A 136 -4.17 27.19 63.15
CA ILE A 136 -2.74 26.98 62.83
C ILE A 136 -1.88 27.97 63.63
N GLU A 137 -2.32 29.22 63.78
CA GLU A 137 -1.67 30.21 64.64
C GLU A 137 -1.66 29.77 66.11
N ASP A 138 -2.79 29.30 66.63
CA ASP A 138 -2.91 28.73 67.98
C ASP A 138 -2.00 27.53 68.19
N PHE A 139 -1.86 26.67 67.17
CA PHE A 139 -0.89 25.57 67.20
C PHE A 139 0.55 26.11 67.30
N SER A 140 0.88 27.11 66.48
CA SER A 140 2.21 27.76 66.47
C SER A 140 2.56 28.40 67.82
N LEU A 141 1.57 29.01 68.50
CA LEU A 141 1.74 29.58 69.84
C LEU A 141 1.95 28.51 70.93
N LYS A 142 1.25 27.37 70.82
CA LYS A 142 1.38 26.24 71.76
C LYS A 142 2.64 25.41 71.54
N HIS A 143 3.21 25.43 70.34
CA HIS A 143 4.39 24.66 69.93
C HIS A 143 5.44 25.58 69.25
N PRO A 144 6.13 26.46 70.01
CA PRO A 144 7.07 27.44 69.45
C PRO A 144 8.22 26.83 68.62
N GLU A 145 8.59 25.59 68.89
CA GLU A 145 9.61 24.84 68.15
C GLU A 145 9.28 24.63 66.66
N HIS A 146 8.00 24.73 66.29
CA HIS A 146 7.51 24.64 64.91
C HIS A 146 7.20 26.01 64.28
N HIS A 147 7.34 27.11 65.02
CA HIS A 147 6.95 28.46 64.58
C HIS A 147 7.63 28.87 63.26
N ASN A 148 8.95 28.74 63.18
CA ASN A 148 9.72 29.10 61.97
C ASN A 148 9.34 28.23 60.76
N TYR A 149 8.94 26.98 60.98
CA TYR A 149 8.49 26.08 59.92
C TYR A 149 7.12 26.49 59.38
N ILE A 150 6.21 26.91 60.27
CA ILE A 150 4.88 27.41 59.89
C ILE A 150 5.01 28.75 59.15
N GLN A 151 5.85 29.66 59.63
CA GLN A 151 6.07 30.98 59.01
C GLN A 151 6.59 30.88 57.57
N SER A 152 7.49 29.94 57.28
CA SER A 152 8.03 29.74 55.93
C SER A 152 7.00 29.28 54.89
N HIS A 153 5.84 28.79 55.33
CA HIS A 153 4.73 28.42 54.44
C HIS A 153 3.77 29.59 54.15
N PHE A 154 3.77 30.64 54.97
CA PHE A 154 2.89 31.80 54.82
C PHE A 154 3.56 33.02 54.17
N PHE A 155 4.89 33.13 54.26
CA PHE A 155 5.63 34.27 53.71
C PHE A 155 6.67 33.84 52.68
N HIS A 156 6.55 34.38 51.46
CA HIS A 156 7.58 34.30 50.42
C HIS A 156 7.97 35.73 50.00
N GLU A 157 9.21 36.13 50.30
CA GLU A 157 9.76 37.39 49.78
C GLU A 157 9.97 37.26 48.27
N ARG A 158 9.31 38.13 47.47
CA ARG A 158 9.49 38.16 46.01
C ARG A 158 10.86 38.74 45.68
N SER A 159 11.56 38.08 44.78
CA SER A 159 12.82 38.56 44.22
C SER A 159 12.62 39.83 43.38
N ASP A 160 13.69 40.63 43.23
CA ASP A 160 13.70 41.80 42.33
C ASP A 160 13.32 41.45 40.89
N ALA A 161 13.69 40.24 40.43
CA ALA A 161 13.35 39.74 39.11
C ALA A 161 11.84 39.54 38.93
N GLU A 162 11.13 39.08 39.97
CA GLU A 162 9.67 38.90 39.93
C GLU A 162 8.93 40.24 39.99
N LEU A 163 9.47 41.21 40.75
CA LEU A 163 8.93 42.58 40.77
C LEU A 163 9.09 43.27 39.42
N GLU A 164 10.25 43.15 38.77
CA GLU A 164 10.47 43.68 37.42
C GLU A 164 9.59 42.98 36.38
N LEU A 165 9.39 41.66 36.48
CA LEU A 165 8.45 40.95 35.61
C LEU A 165 7.02 41.47 35.78
N ALA A 166 6.58 41.69 37.02
CA ALA A 166 5.24 42.23 37.31
C ALA A 166 5.06 43.66 36.77
N LYS A 167 6.08 44.53 36.91
CA LYS A 167 6.06 45.88 36.30
C LYS A 167 5.95 45.82 34.78
N ARG A 168 6.71 44.93 34.13
CA ARG A 168 6.65 44.73 32.67
C ARG A 168 5.28 44.23 32.23
N GLN A 169 4.68 43.30 32.96
CA GLN A 169 3.33 42.81 32.70
C GLN A 169 2.28 43.93 32.84
N ASN A 170 2.34 44.72 33.91
CA ASN A 170 1.42 45.84 34.13
C ASN A 170 1.55 46.92 33.04
N ASN A 171 2.77 47.28 32.65
CA ASN A 171 3.01 48.22 31.56
C ASN A 171 2.47 47.67 30.23
N SER A 172 2.67 46.38 29.94
CA SER A 172 2.12 45.73 28.75
C SER A 172 0.59 45.76 28.73
N ILE A 173 -0.06 45.54 29.87
CA ILE A 173 -1.54 45.62 30.01
C ILE A 173 -2.01 47.07 29.77
N HIS A 174 -1.32 48.06 30.33
CA HIS A 174 -1.66 49.46 30.14
C HIS A 174 -1.58 49.88 28.66
N THR A 175 -0.45 49.60 28.01
CA THR A 175 -0.27 49.91 26.58
C THR A 175 -1.27 49.17 25.69
N ALA A 176 -1.63 47.93 26.02
CA ALA A 176 -2.67 47.19 25.30
C ALA A 176 -4.05 47.85 25.45
N ASN A 177 -4.41 48.30 26.66
CA ASN A 177 -5.67 49.00 26.93
C ASN A 177 -5.74 50.37 26.22
N GLU A 178 -4.64 51.13 26.19
CA GLU A 178 -4.57 52.41 25.46
C GLU A 178 -4.78 52.22 23.95
N ARG A 179 -4.10 51.24 23.35
CA ARG A 179 -4.30 50.87 21.94
C ARG A 179 -5.74 50.46 21.69
N LYS A 180 -6.31 49.61 22.54
CA LYS A 180 -7.71 49.17 22.44
C LYS A 180 -8.68 50.36 22.49
N ALA A 181 -8.43 51.36 23.33
CA ALA A 181 -9.24 52.58 23.41
C ALA A 181 -9.13 53.43 22.12
N GLU A 182 -7.91 53.61 21.59
CA GLU A 182 -7.68 54.36 20.34
C GLU A 182 -8.32 53.67 19.12
N THR A 183 -8.17 52.34 19.03
CA THR A 183 -8.83 51.53 18.00
C THR A 183 -10.35 51.63 18.11
N THR A 184 -10.91 51.56 19.32
CA THR A 184 -12.35 51.74 19.57
C THR A 184 -12.84 53.09 19.05
N LYS A 185 -12.12 54.18 19.34
CA LYS A 185 -12.47 55.52 18.85
C LYS A 185 -12.45 55.60 17.32
N THR A 186 -11.43 55.02 16.69
CA THR A 186 -11.24 55.04 15.23
C THR A 186 -12.31 54.23 14.50
N LEU A 187 -12.64 53.04 15.00
CA LEU A 187 -13.65 52.18 14.38
C LEU A 187 -15.06 52.71 14.62
N SER A 188 -15.34 53.27 15.81
CA SER A 188 -16.64 53.87 16.10
C SER A 188 -16.93 55.09 15.22
N SER A 189 -15.93 55.95 14.94
CA SER A 189 -16.11 57.10 14.05
C SER A 189 -16.34 56.71 12.59
N ASN A 190 -15.97 55.48 12.20
CA ASN A 190 -16.15 54.94 10.85
C ASN A 190 -17.25 53.87 10.78
N LEU A 191 -18.01 53.62 11.85
CA LEU A 191 -18.91 52.46 11.95
C LEU A 191 -19.97 52.42 10.84
N GLU A 192 -20.60 53.55 10.55
CA GLU A 192 -21.59 53.65 9.46
C GLU A 192 -20.94 53.48 8.08
N ALA A 193 -19.73 54.02 7.88
CA ALA A 193 -18.99 53.85 6.64
C ALA A 193 -18.56 52.39 6.43
N ILE A 194 -18.16 51.70 7.51
CA ILE A 194 -17.85 50.25 7.50
C ILE A 194 -19.12 49.49 7.10
N LYS A 195 -20.24 49.70 7.81
CA LYS A 195 -21.53 49.06 7.54
C LYS A 195 -22.10 49.36 6.15
N ALA A 196 -21.75 50.51 5.56
CA ALA A 196 -22.16 50.91 4.22
C ALA A 196 -21.31 50.30 3.09
N GLY A 197 -20.13 49.74 3.42
CA GLY A 197 -19.16 49.24 2.44
C GLY A 197 -18.25 50.33 1.84
N THR A 198 -18.17 51.51 2.46
CA THR A 198 -17.53 52.72 1.89
C THR A 198 -16.39 53.28 2.73
N ALA A 199 -16.04 52.63 3.85
CA ALA A 199 -14.87 52.97 4.64
C ALA A 199 -13.56 52.85 3.82
N ASN A 200 -12.50 53.52 4.29
CA ASN A 200 -11.19 53.46 3.66
C ASN A 200 -10.67 52.02 3.56
N LEU A 201 -9.98 51.68 2.46
CA LEU A 201 -9.45 50.34 2.23
C LEU A 201 -8.52 49.85 3.36
N GLY A 202 -7.75 50.73 3.99
CA GLY A 202 -6.91 50.40 5.14
C GLY A 202 -7.73 49.91 6.34
N ILE A 203 -8.92 50.46 6.55
CA ILE A 203 -9.85 49.99 7.60
C ILE A 203 -10.33 48.59 7.27
N PHE A 204 -10.82 48.36 6.05
CA PHE A 204 -11.27 47.02 5.64
C PHE A 204 -10.14 45.98 5.68
N TYR A 205 -8.93 46.35 5.28
CA TYR A 205 -7.77 45.47 5.38
C TYR A 205 -7.47 45.10 6.84
N ASN A 206 -7.48 46.08 7.75
CA ASN A 206 -7.25 45.83 9.17
C ASN A 206 -8.34 44.95 9.80
N LEU A 207 -9.61 45.15 9.44
CA LEU A 207 -10.69 44.27 9.89
C LEU A 207 -10.55 42.86 9.31
N ALA A 208 -10.05 42.75 8.07
CA ALA A 208 -9.87 41.47 7.39
C ALA A 208 -8.74 40.64 8.01
N ILE A 209 -7.60 41.24 8.36
CA ILE A 209 -6.53 40.52 9.07
C ILE A 209 -6.96 40.04 10.46
N VAL A 210 -7.83 40.80 11.14
CA VAL A 210 -8.43 40.37 12.42
C VAL A 210 -9.41 39.23 12.20
N TRP A 211 -10.22 39.29 11.15
CA TRP A 211 -11.14 38.22 10.79
C TRP A 211 -10.42 36.92 10.48
N LEU A 212 -9.28 36.97 9.77
CA LEU A 212 -8.50 35.81 9.32
C LEU A 212 -7.47 35.31 10.35
N ASP A 213 -7.46 35.87 11.57
CA ASP A 213 -6.49 35.52 12.63
C ASP A 213 -5.02 35.77 12.23
N LEU A 214 -4.78 36.82 11.42
CA LEU A 214 -3.46 37.25 10.98
C LEU A 214 -2.90 38.41 11.83
N ALA A 215 -3.70 38.94 12.76
CA ALA A 215 -3.29 40.01 13.67
C ALA A 215 -2.56 39.44 14.89
N THR A 216 -1.29 39.78 15.07
CA THR A 216 -0.41 39.19 16.10
C THR A 216 -0.79 39.53 17.53
N ASP A 217 -1.43 40.69 17.72
CA ASP A 217 -1.79 41.31 19.00
C ASP A 217 -3.28 41.16 19.36
N VAL A 218 -4.04 40.43 18.54
CA VAL A 218 -5.45 40.13 18.77
C VAL A 218 -5.60 38.65 19.14
N ARG A 219 -6.53 38.34 20.04
CA ARG A 219 -6.77 36.97 20.53
C ARG A 219 -8.23 36.58 20.34
N GLY A 220 -8.47 35.32 19.98
CA GLY A 220 -9.81 34.76 19.90
C GLY A 220 -9.85 33.55 18.96
N SER A 221 -10.57 32.50 19.36
CA SER A 221 -10.66 31.27 18.54
C SER A 221 -11.59 31.44 17.34
N ASN A 222 -12.45 32.46 17.33
CA ASN A 222 -13.36 32.78 16.24
C ASN A 222 -13.37 34.29 15.94
N PRO A 223 -13.91 34.72 14.77
CA PRO A 223 -13.92 36.13 14.40
C PRO A 223 -14.54 37.05 15.45
N GLN A 224 -15.68 36.68 16.03
CA GLN A 224 -16.36 37.50 17.04
C GLN A 224 -15.45 37.79 18.25
N GLN A 225 -14.82 36.76 18.82
CA GLN A 225 -13.88 36.93 19.94
C GLN A 225 -12.67 37.80 19.59
N ARG A 226 -12.17 37.69 18.35
CA ARG A 226 -11.06 38.53 17.87
C ARG A 226 -11.47 40.00 17.79
N PHE A 227 -12.68 40.30 17.35
CA PHE A 227 -13.18 41.67 17.34
C PHE A 227 -13.41 42.21 18.76
N ASP A 228 -13.88 41.39 19.70
CA ASP A 228 -14.00 41.75 21.11
C ASP A 228 -12.63 41.98 21.78
N SER A 229 -11.59 41.28 21.33
CA SER A 229 -10.20 41.55 21.72
C SER A 229 -9.68 42.87 21.13
N LEU A 230 -10.01 43.17 19.86
CA LEU A 230 -9.55 44.34 19.12
C LEU A 230 -10.03 45.68 19.70
N CYS A 231 -11.31 45.77 20.08
CA CYS A 231 -11.94 47.03 20.53
C CYS A 231 -13.04 46.77 21.58
N PHE A 232 -13.41 47.80 22.35
CA PHE A 232 -14.40 47.66 23.43
C PHE A 232 -15.82 47.40 22.90
N ASN A 233 -16.16 47.89 21.71
CA ASN A 233 -17.43 47.62 21.02
C ASN A 233 -17.28 46.55 19.91
N GLY A 234 -16.46 45.53 20.16
CA GLY A 234 -16.12 44.48 19.19
C GLY A 234 -17.32 43.84 18.50
N THR A 235 -18.39 43.55 19.24
CA THR A 235 -19.62 42.98 18.68
C THR A 235 -20.28 43.91 17.64
N GLU A 236 -20.38 45.21 17.90
CA GLU A 236 -20.97 46.16 16.95
C GLU A 236 -20.11 46.29 15.70
N VAL A 237 -18.79 46.38 15.89
CA VAL A 237 -17.82 46.47 14.80
C VAL A 237 -17.82 45.20 13.96
N TYR A 238 -17.92 44.01 14.58
CA TYR A 238 -18.01 42.74 13.87
C TYR A 238 -19.24 42.67 12.97
N GLN A 239 -20.42 43.04 13.49
CA GLN A 239 -21.65 43.05 12.71
C GLN A 239 -21.61 44.08 11.57
N ALA A 240 -21.05 45.27 11.84
CA ALA A 240 -20.82 46.27 10.82
C ALA A 240 -19.83 45.79 9.74
N ALA A 241 -18.74 45.12 10.13
CA ALA A 241 -17.74 44.57 9.24
C ALA A 241 -18.31 43.45 8.36
N ARG A 242 -19.08 42.52 8.94
CA ARG A 242 -19.78 41.44 8.22
C ARG A 242 -20.65 42.01 7.09
N THR A 243 -21.54 42.96 7.42
CA THR A 243 -22.37 43.65 6.41
C THR A 243 -21.52 44.46 5.42
N GLY A 244 -20.47 45.09 5.92
CA GLY A 244 -19.57 45.96 5.20
C GLY A 244 -18.79 45.25 4.11
N PHE A 245 -18.23 44.07 4.39
CA PHE A 245 -17.48 43.25 3.43
C PHE A 245 -18.34 42.86 2.24
N THR A 246 -19.58 42.41 2.47
CA THR A 246 -20.54 42.10 1.39
C THR A 246 -20.84 43.33 0.53
N LYS A 247 -21.09 44.50 1.14
CA LYS A 247 -21.35 45.73 0.37
C LYS A 247 -20.11 46.25 -0.35
N PHE A 248 -18.93 46.09 0.25
CA PHE A 248 -17.65 46.48 -0.33
C PHE A 248 -17.44 45.75 -1.68
N ILE A 249 -17.62 44.42 -1.73
CA ILE A 249 -17.47 43.67 -2.97
C ILE A 249 -18.50 44.03 -4.05
N LEU A 250 -19.70 44.48 -3.67
CA LEU A 250 -20.74 44.88 -4.61
C LEU A 250 -20.59 46.32 -5.12
N LYS A 251 -20.03 47.23 -4.31
CA LYS A 251 -19.97 48.67 -4.64
C LYS A 251 -18.61 49.15 -5.12
N SER A 252 -17.53 48.51 -4.70
CA SER A 252 -16.18 48.97 -5.04
C SER A 252 -15.84 48.70 -6.50
N THR A 253 -14.93 49.50 -7.04
CA THR A 253 -14.28 49.24 -8.32
C THR A 253 -13.18 48.20 -8.11
N PHE A 254 -13.08 47.27 -9.05
CA PHE A 254 -12.09 46.19 -9.01
C PHE A 254 -11.25 46.22 -10.28
N ALA A 255 -9.98 45.85 -10.12
CA ALA A 255 -9.15 45.48 -11.25
C ALA A 255 -9.83 44.33 -12.00
N ASN A 256 -9.70 44.32 -13.33
CA ASN A 256 -10.21 43.19 -14.09
C ASN A 256 -9.38 41.92 -13.80
N TYR A 257 -9.93 40.75 -14.10
CA TYR A 257 -9.29 39.48 -13.78
C TYR A 257 -7.91 39.32 -14.44
N THR A 258 -7.67 39.95 -15.60
CA THR A 258 -6.35 39.97 -16.25
C THR A 258 -5.32 40.71 -15.40
N GLU A 259 -5.65 41.92 -14.97
CA GLU A 259 -4.78 42.77 -14.15
C GLU A 259 -4.44 42.10 -12.82
N ILE A 260 -5.40 41.39 -12.22
CA ILE A 260 -5.18 40.61 -10.99
C ILE A 260 -4.17 39.49 -11.23
N ILE A 261 -4.36 38.71 -12.29
CA ILE A 261 -3.45 37.63 -12.69
C ILE A 261 -2.05 38.18 -13.03
N GLU A 262 -1.97 39.32 -13.72
CA GLU A 262 -0.71 40.00 -14.04
C GLU A 262 -0.02 40.57 -12.81
N SER A 263 -0.78 41.13 -11.86
CA SER A 263 -0.26 41.61 -10.57
C SER A 263 0.34 40.45 -9.78
N TYR A 264 -0.37 39.32 -9.72
CA TYR A 264 0.14 38.07 -9.16
C TYR A 264 1.40 37.62 -9.90
N ALA A 265 1.39 37.66 -11.24
CA ALA A 265 2.52 37.34 -12.10
C ALA A 265 3.70 38.33 -11.97
N ASN A 266 3.54 39.44 -11.26
CA ASN A 266 4.58 40.43 -10.95
C ASN A 266 4.89 40.55 -9.45
N SER A 267 4.42 39.63 -8.60
CA SER A 267 4.66 39.63 -7.14
C SER A 267 4.11 40.87 -6.45
N LYS A 268 3.07 41.48 -7.05
CA LYS A 268 2.38 42.63 -6.50
C LYS A 268 1.07 42.13 -5.89
N ARG A 269 0.89 42.33 -4.59
CA ARG A 269 -0.32 41.94 -3.87
C ARG A 269 -1.24 43.16 -3.70
N PRO A 270 -2.48 43.12 -4.17
CA PRO A 270 -3.39 44.26 -4.02
C PRO A 270 -3.93 44.30 -2.59
N TRP A 271 -4.08 45.47 -1.96
CA TRP A 271 -4.52 45.57 -0.56
C TRP A 271 -5.97 45.14 -0.30
N ASN A 272 -6.79 44.95 -1.34
CA ASN A 272 -8.20 44.57 -1.22
C ASN A 272 -8.48 43.06 -1.26
N HIS A 273 -7.48 42.20 -1.49
CA HIS A 273 -7.73 40.75 -1.64
C HIS A 273 -8.38 40.11 -0.41
N PHE A 274 -7.93 40.40 0.83
CA PHE A 274 -8.56 39.83 2.03
C PHE A 274 -9.99 40.32 2.23
N PRO A 275 -10.29 41.64 2.16
CA PRO A 275 -11.68 42.11 2.18
C PRO A 275 -12.58 41.47 1.14
N VAL A 276 -12.05 41.20 -0.07
CA VAL A 276 -12.81 40.52 -1.14
C VAL A 276 -13.14 39.09 -0.77
N ILE A 277 -12.13 38.31 -0.35
CA ILE A 277 -12.30 36.89 -0.01
C ILE A 277 -13.35 36.73 1.11
N ILE A 278 -13.21 37.50 2.19
CA ILE A 278 -14.17 37.47 3.31
C ILE A 278 -15.56 37.92 2.84
N GLY A 279 -15.65 38.96 2.02
CA GLY A 279 -16.93 39.44 1.49
C GLY A 279 -17.66 38.38 0.67
N LEU A 280 -16.92 37.54 -0.07
CA LEU A 280 -17.48 36.45 -0.87
C LEU A 280 -17.95 35.30 0.02
N GLU A 281 -17.18 34.94 1.04
CA GLU A 281 -17.55 33.94 2.05
C GLU A 281 -18.83 34.36 2.79
N VAL A 282 -18.87 35.60 3.30
CA VAL A 282 -20.03 36.13 4.01
C VAL A 282 -21.25 36.23 3.08
N LEU A 283 -21.08 36.72 1.85
CA LEU A 283 -22.18 36.79 0.88
C LEU A 283 -22.74 35.40 0.58
N PHE A 284 -21.87 34.39 0.47
CA PHE A 284 -22.29 33.02 0.23
C PHE A 284 -23.04 32.44 1.42
N ASP A 285 -22.55 32.65 2.64
CA ASP A 285 -23.24 32.21 3.86
C ASP A 285 -24.63 32.84 4.01
N GLU A 286 -24.79 34.09 3.58
CA GLU A 286 -26.05 34.82 3.66
C GLU A 286 -27.01 34.49 2.51
N SER A 287 -26.51 34.37 1.28
CA SER A 287 -27.32 34.10 0.10
C SER A 287 -26.48 33.55 -1.08
N PRO A 288 -26.38 32.21 -1.22
CA PRO A 288 -25.70 31.58 -2.36
C PRO A 288 -26.26 32.02 -3.73
N LYS A 289 -27.57 32.28 -3.80
CA LYS A 289 -28.25 32.73 -5.02
C LYS A 289 -27.82 34.14 -5.45
N ALA A 290 -27.22 34.95 -4.58
CA ALA A 290 -26.74 36.28 -4.97
C ALA A 290 -25.69 36.21 -6.10
N PHE A 291 -24.92 35.12 -6.17
CA PHE A 291 -23.91 34.92 -7.20
C PHE A 291 -24.48 34.81 -8.62
N THR A 292 -25.77 34.48 -8.80
CA THR A 292 -26.40 34.48 -10.13
C THR A 292 -26.72 35.89 -10.64
N SER A 293 -26.69 36.90 -9.77
CA SER A 293 -27.03 38.28 -10.10
C SER A 293 -25.80 39.20 -10.19
N ILE A 294 -24.62 38.69 -9.85
CA ILE A 294 -23.36 39.43 -10.00
C ILE A 294 -22.94 39.41 -11.48
N GLU A 295 -22.52 40.57 -11.98
CA GLU A 295 -21.98 40.70 -13.34
C GLU A 295 -20.82 39.73 -13.60
N GLU A 296 -20.81 39.11 -14.78
CA GLU A 296 -19.84 38.10 -15.17
C GLU A 296 -18.38 38.56 -15.02
N GLU A 297 -18.03 39.75 -15.50
CA GLU A 297 -16.65 40.26 -15.41
C GLU A 297 -16.20 40.47 -13.95
N ARG A 298 -17.13 40.83 -13.06
CA ARG A 298 -16.87 40.95 -11.63
C ARG A 298 -16.66 39.58 -10.99
N LEU A 299 -17.47 38.58 -11.36
CA LEU A 299 -17.26 37.19 -10.93
C LEU A 299 -15.88 36.68 -11.38
N LYS A 300 -15.45 36.98 -12.61
CA LYS A 300 -14.11 36.61 -13.10
C LYS A 300 -13.00 37.22 -12.23
N SER A 301 -13.14 38.50 -11.84
CA SER A 301 -12.18 39.14 -10.92
C SER A 301 -12.16 38.49 -9.52
N PHE A 302 -13.31 38.04 -9.01
CA PHE A 302 -13.38 37.31 -7.75
C PHE A 302 -12.69 35.95 -7.83
N VAL A 303 -12.95 35.18 -8.89
CA VAL A 303 -12.26 33.91 -9.14
C VAL A 303 -10.76 34.13 -9.24
N ALA A 304 -10.30 35.13 -9.99
CA ALA A 304 -8.87 35.45 -10.12
C ALA A 304 -8.24 35.83 -8.78
N THR A 305 -8.96 36.59 -7.94
CA THR A 305 -8.49 36.97 -6.60
C THR A 305 -8.33 35.73 -5.71
N GLN A 306 -9.30 34.81 -5.75
CA GLN A 306 -9.24 33.57 -4.98
C GLN A 306 -8.10 32.66 -5.42
N LEU A 307 -7.90 32.48 -6.72
CA LEU A 307 -6.81 31.67 -7.25
C LEU A 307 -5.43 32.27 -6.92
N ALA A 308 -5.32 33.59 -6.92
CA ALA A 308 -4.06 34.28 -6.67
C ALA A 308 -3.70 34.43 -5.18
N TYR A 309 -4.70 34.66 -4.32
CA TYR A 309 -4.47 35.10 -2.93
C TYR A 309 -5.37 34.40 -1.88
N GLY A 310 -6.14 33.39 -2.29
CA GLY A 310 -6.97 32.59 -1.39
C GLY A 310 -6.16 31.89 -0.30
N LEU A 311 -6.73 31.82 0.90
CA LEU A 311 -6.14 31.10 2.04
C LEU A 311 -6.69 29.67 2.14
N GLU A 312 -7.98 29.49 1.85
CA GLU A 312 -8.59 28.18 1.81
C GLU A 312 -8.32 27.47 0.49
N GLU A 313 -7.99 26.18 0.58
CA GLU A 313 -7.84 25.35 -0.60
C GLU A 313 -9.20 25.19 -1.33
N LYS A 314 -10.29 24.95 -0.60
CA LYS A 314 -11.60 24.67 -1.21
C LYS A 314 -12.70 25.57 -0.65
N PRO A 315 -12.76 26.85 -1.06
CA PRO A 315 -13.83 27.75 -0.66
C PRO A 315 -15.18 27.28 -1.25
N THR A 316 -16.20 27.23 -0.40
CA THR A 316 -17.55 26.72 -0.73
C THR A 316 -18.22 27.51 -1.86
N TRP A 317 -18.07 28.84 -1.87
CA TRP A 317 -18.64 29.72 -2.88
C TRP A 317 -18.06 29.47 -4.28
N LEU A 318 -16.77 29.14 -4.38
CA LEU A 318 -16.12 28.87 -5.67
C LEU A 318 -16.55 27.51 -6.21
N ALA A 319 -16.73 26.51 -5.33
CA ALA A 319 -17.27 25.21 -5.70
C ALA A 319 -18.73 25.34 -6.22
N TYR A 320 -19.54 26.18 -5.56
CA TYR A 320 -20.87 26.51 -6.05
C TYR A 320 -20.82 27.20 -7.42
N LEU A 321 -19.94 28.19 -7.61
CA LEU A 321 -19.77 28.88 -8.89
C LEU A 321 -19.30 27.93 -10.00
N ALA A 322 -18.40 27.01 -9.69
CA ALA A 322 -17.94 25.97 -10.61
C ALA A 322 -19.09 25.06 -11.07
N HIS A 323 -20.09 24.82 -10.22
CA HIS A 323 -21.28 24.06 -10.59
C HIS A 323 -22.25 24.85 -11.48
N ILE A 324 -22.54 26.12 -11.14
CA ILE A 324 -23.53 26.92 -11.87
C ILE A 324 -22.99 27.58 -13.14
N ASN A 325 -21.68 27.83 -13.23
CA ASN A 325 -21.02 28.43 -14.39
C ASN A 325 -19.58 27.91 -14.56
N PRO A 326 -19.41 26.64 -14.96
CA PRO A 326 -18.10 26.02 -15.12
C PRO A 326 -17.23 26.71 -16.19
N GLN A 327 -17.86 27.27 -17.23
CA GLN A 327 -17.16 27.96 -18.32
C GLN A 327 -16.40 29.19 -17.81
N LEU A 328 -17.04 30.02 -16.99
CA LEU A 328 -16.44 31.22 -16.39
C LEU A 328 -15.24 30.86 -15.52
N VAL A 329 -15.42 29.89 -14.61
CA VAL A 329 -14.35 29.46 -13.71
C VAL A 329 -13.18 28.86 -14.51
N SER A 330 -13.49 28.07 -15.54
CA SER A 330 -12.48 27.47 -16.43
C SER A 330 -11.69 28.53 -17.20
N GLU A 331 -12.35 29.56 -17.75
CA GLU A 331 -11.68 30.64 -18.48
C GLU A 331 -10.61 31.32 -17.61
N VAL A 332 -11.00 31.71 -16.39
CA VAL A 332 -10.11 32.39 -15.44
C VAL A 332 -8.98 31.45 -14.99
N TRP A 333 -9.31 30.20 -14.68
CA TRP A 333 -8.32 29.20 -14.27
C TRP A 333 -7.29 28.91 -15.36
N VAL A 334 -7.72 28.71 -16.62
CA VAL A 334 -6.80 28.51 -17.76
C VAL A 334 -5.82 29.67 -17.87
N ARG A 335 -6.33 30.91 -17.81
CA ARG A 335 -5.49 32.10 -17.90
C ARG A 335 -4.51 32.21 -16.72
N PHE A 336 -4.98 31.94 -15.51
CA PHE A 336 -4.17 31.91 -14.30
C PHE A 336 -3.04 30.88 -14.41
N MET A 337 -3.36 29.66 -14.84
CA MET A 337 -2.39 28.58 -15.06
C MET A 337 -1.31 28.97 -16.07
N LEU A 338 -1.69 29.51 -17.22
CA LEU A 338 -0.74 29.92 -18.24
C LEU A 338 0.18 31.07 -17.79
N ALA A 339 -0.35 32.00 -16.98
CA ALA A 339 0.46 33.05 -16.37
C ALA A 339 1.42 32.48 -15.30
N SER A 340 0.97 31.49 -14.53
CA SER A 340 1.75 30.85 -13.45
C SER A 340 3.02 30.16 -13.97
N PHE A 341 2.98 29.59 -15.19
CA PHE A 341 4.13 28.91 -15.79
C PHE A 341 5.34 29.82 -16.01
N LYS A 342 5.14 31.14 -16.09
CA LYS A 342 6.21 32.12 -16.30
C LYS A 342 7.03 32.45 -15.03
N ARG A 343 6.66 31.95 -13.83
CA ARG A 343 7.29 32.35 -12.54
C ARG A 343 7.96 31.22 -11.79
N VAL A 344 9.12 31.46 -11.16
CA VAL A 344 10.01 30.47 -10.48
C VAL A 344 9.49 29.94 -9.14
N GLN A 345 8.55 30.63 -8.48
CA GLN A 345 7.92 30.16 -7.23
C GLN A 345 6.44 30.50 -7.23
N LEU A 346 5.60 29.47 -7.08
CA LEU A 346 4.16 29.63 -6.87
C LEU A 346 3.89 29.48 -5.38
N GLN A 347 3.57 30.59 -4.74
CA GLN A 347 2.92 30.63 -3.43
C GLN A 347 1.45 30.94 -3.71
N GLY A 348 0.56 30.02 -3.39
CA GLY A 348 -0.88 30.15 -3.64
C GLY A 348 -1.57 28.78 -3.65
N ALA A 349 -2.57 28.62 -2.79
CA ALA A 349 -3.49 27.51 -2.83
C ALA A 349 -4.28 27.56 -4.16
N ASN A 350 -4.55 26.40 -4.78
CA ASN A 350 -5.64 26.17 -5.78
C ASN A 350 -5.28 25.93 -7.25
N ILE A 351 -3.99 25.84 -7.60
CA ILE A 351 -3.59 25.28 -8.91
C ILE A 351 -3.87 23.75 -8.98
N SER A 352 -3.84 23.14 -7.81
CA SER A 352 -3.67 21.71 -7.60
C SER A 352 -5.00 20.95 -7.53
N GLY A 353 -6.05 21.54 -6.95
CA GLY A 353 -7.29 20.83 -6.61
C GLY A 353 -8.31 20.68 -7.74
N ILE A 354 -8.26 21.48 -8.82
CA ILE A 354 -9.30 21.44 -9.87
C ILE A 354 -9.38 20.07 -10.57
N CYS A 355 -8.26 19.38 -10.73
CA CYS A 355 -8.24 18.03 -11.30
C CYS A 355 -8.62 16.93 -10.30
N ASP A 356 -8.49 17.21 -9.00
CA ASP A 356 -8.62 16.21 -7.94
C ASP A 356 -10.02 16.24 -7.28
N TRP A 357 -10.74 17.37 -7.36
CA TRP A 357 -12.01 17.57 -6.68
C TRP A 357 -13.23 17.33 -7.59
N PRO A 358 -14.17 16.45 -7.19
CA PRO A 358 -15.35 16.14 -8.01
C PRO A 358 -16.20 17.37 -8.41
N GLU A 359 -16.29 18.38 -7.55
CA GLU A 359 -17.10 19.59 -7.78
C GLU A 359 -16.54 20.46 -8.92
N TYR A 360 -15.27 20.29 -9.25
CA TYR A 360 -14.60 21.03 -10.32
C TYR A 360 -14.44 20.20 -11.60
N ARG A 361 -15.05 19.01 -11.67
CA ARG A 361 -14.89 18.11 -12.82
C ARG A 361 -15.25 18.79 -14.15
N GLU A 362 -16.38 19.50 -14.22
CA GLU A 362 -16.80 20.22 -15.44
C GLU A 362 -15.82 21.34 -15.81
N VAL A 363 -15.31 22.06 -14.81
CA VAL A 363 -14.26 23.09 -15.02
C VAL A 363 -13.00 22.46 -15.61
N ALA A 364 -12.57 21.31 -15.07
CA ALA A 364 -11.40 20.58 -15.54
C ALA A 364 -11.58 20.00 -16.96
N LEU A 365 -12.77 19.46 -17.28
CA LEU A 365 -13.10 18.96 -18.62
C LEU A 365 -12.93 20.05 -19.69
N ILE A 366 -13.28 21.30 -19.38
CA ILE A 366 -13.16 22.45 -20.28
C ILE A 366 -11.72 22.98 -20.33
N GLY A 367 -11.09 23.15 -19.16
CA GLY A 367 -9.83 23.88 -19.02
C GLY A 367 -8.59 23.05 -19.30
N VAL A 368 -8.55 21.78 -18.86
CA VAL A 368 -7.34 20.94 -18.93
C VAL A 368 -6.80 20.80 -20.36
N PRO A 369 -7.62 20.54 -21.41
CA PRO A 369 -7.13 20.52 -22.79
C PRO A 369 -6.43 21.82 -23.20
N GLN A 370 -6.99 22.98 -22.84
CA GLN A 370 -6.45 24.29 -23.21
C GLN A 370 -5.11 24.57 -22.51
N VAL A 371 -4.98 24.16 -21.25
CA VAL A 371 -3.72 24.27 -20.50
C VAL A 371 -2.65 23.34 -21.08
N LEU A 372 -3.00 22.08 -21.38
CA LEU A 372 -2.07 21.10 -21.95
C LEU A 372 -1.55 21.49 -23.34
N GLU A 373 -2.43 22.05 -24.19
CA GLU A 373 -2.07 22.53 -25.52
C GLU A 373 -0.96 23.59 -25.43
N LYS A 374 -1.18 24.61 -24.59
CA LYS A 374 -0.26 25.74 -24.37
C LYS A 374 0.81 25.48 -23.30
N TYR A 375 0.91 24.26 -22.81
CA TYR A 375 1.88 23.89 -21.78
C TYR A 375 3.31 24.11 -22.31
N PRO A 376 4.22 24.76 -21.53
CA PRO A 376 5.59 25.04 -21.96
C PRO A 376 6.35 23.79 -22.37
N VAL A 377 7.21 23.90 -23.40
CA VAL A 377 8.04 22.76 -23.86
C VAL A 377 9.14 22.38 -22.85
N LYS A 378 9.58 23.33 -22.03
CA LYS A 378 10.56 23.11 -20.95
C LYS A 378 9.88 23.29 -19.60
N SER A 379 9.85 22.23 -18.79
CA SER A 379 9.36 22.28 -17.41
C SER A 379 10.51 22.57 -16.48
N ARG A 380 10.21 23.27 -15.39
CA ARG A 380 10.99 23.16 -14.17
C ARG A 380 10.51 21.97 -13.33
N VAL A 381 11.34 21.54 -12.38
CA VAL A 381 11.05 20.39 -11.50
C VAL A 381 9.74 20.60 -10.73
N ASP A 382 9.47 21.80 -10.24
CA ASP A 382 8.24 22.17 -9.52
C ASP A 382 6.97 22.13 -10.41
N GLN A 383 7.14 22.22 -11.74
CA GLN A 383 6.04 22.21 -12.70
C GLN A 383 5.65 20.79 -13.14
N LEU A 384 6.57 19.81 -13.04
CA LEU A 384 6.28 18.44 -13.46
C LEU A 384 5.13 17.83 -12.64
N GLY A 385 5.03 18.11 -11.34
CA GLY A 385 3.90 17.66 -10.53
C GLY A 385 2.54 18.13 -11.07
N ASN A 386 2.47 19.38 -11.54
CA ASN A 386 1.26 19.93 -12.16
C ASN A 386 0.96 19.27 -13.51
N LEU A 387 1.97 19.07 -14.35
CA LEU A 387 1.80 18.35 -15.62
C LEU A 387 1.26 16.94 -15.38
N ARG A 388 1.82 16.21 -14.41
CA ARG A 388 1.37 14.86 -14.05
C ARG A 388 -0.12 14.85 -13.75
N ARG A 389 -0.59 15.73 -12.85
CA ARG A 389 -2.02 15.82 -12.48
C ARG A 389 -2.92 16.12 -13.68
N LEU A 390 -2.54 17.08 -14.52
CA LEU A 390 -3.28 17.41 -15.75
C LEU A 390 -3.39 16.21 -16.70
N LEU A 391 -2.29 15.47 -16.88
CA LEU A 391 -2.26 14.28 -17.74
C LEU A 391 -3.09 13.13 -17.16
N TYR A 392 -3.00 12.87 -15.86
CA TYR A 392 -3.82 11.85 -15.19
C TYR A 392 -5.32 12.12 -15.37
N PHE A 393 -5.76 13.35 -15.12
CA PHE A 393 -7.14 13.75 -15.36
C PHE A 393 -7.55 13.54 -16.82
N ALA A 394 -6.71 13.96 -17.77
CA ALA A 394 -6.99 13.87 -19.19
C ALA A 394 -6.95 12.44 -19.73
N ILE A 395 -6.11 11.55 -19.19
CA ILE A 395 -6.09 10.11 -19.53
C ILE A 395 -7.44 9.48 -19.17
N GLN A 396 -7.96 9.78 -17.98
CA GLN A 396 -9.21 9.22 -17.48
C GLN A 396 -10.46 9.77 -18.20
N ASN A 397 -10.45 11.05 -18.58
CA ASN A 397 -11.67 11.74 -19.00
C ASN A 397 -11.64 12.27 -20.44
N LEU A 398 -10.46 12.43 -21.06
CA LEU A 398 -10.27 13.16 -22.32
C LEU A 398 -9.28 12.46 -23.29
N PRO A 399 -9.28 11.12 -23.45
CA PRO A 399 -8.27 10.43 -24.28
C PRO A 399 -8.29 10.90 -25.76
N GLU A 400 -9.48 11.15 -26.31
CA GLU A 400 -9.65 11.64 -27.69
C GLU A 400 -9.00 13.01 -27.94
N LYS A 401 -8.95 13.86 -26.91
CA LYS A 401 -8.30 15.19 -27.01
C LYS A 401 -6.79 15.10 -26.88
N LEU A 402 -6.27 14.06 -26.20
CA LEU A 402 -4.84 13.84 -26.00
C LEU A 402 -4.16 13.25 -27.24
N GLN A 403 -4.83 12.34 -27.97
CA GLN A 403 -4.27 11.70 -29.17
C GLN A 403 -3.62 12.68 -30.18
N PRO A 404 -4.28 13.76 -30.63
CA PRO A 404 -3.66 14.70 -31.56
C PRO A 404 -2.51 15.50 -30.93
N MET A 405 -2.49 15.66 -29.59
CA MET A 405 -1.42 16.36 -28.88
C MET A 405 -0.15 15.51 -28.76
N LEU A 406 -0.29 14.19 -28.54
CA LEU A 406 0.82 13.26 -28.31
C LEU A 406 1.89 13.38 -29.40
N LYS A 407 1.48 13.26 -30.67
CA LYS A 407 2.40 13.32 -31.81
C LYS A 407 3.15 14.65 -31.87
N ASN A 408 2.44 15.76 -31.68
CA ASN A 408 3.04 17.10 -31.72
C ASN A 408 4.02 17.32 -30.56
N LYS A 409 3.67 16.88 -29.36
CA LYS A 409 4.50 17.01 -28.15
C LYS A 409 5.76 16.14 -28.23
N LEU A 410 5.63 14.85 -28.60
CA LEU A 410 6.76 13.92 -28.67
C LEU A 410 7.75 14.21 -29.81
N ASN A 411 7.32 14.93 -30.86
CA ASN A 411 8.20 15.40 -31.94
C ASN A 411 9.05 16.63 -31.56
N SER A 412 8.78 17.28 -30.42
CA SER A 412 9.53 18.45 -29.98
C SER A 412 10.92 18.06 -29.45
N LYS A 413 11.97 18.43 -30.20
CA LYS A 413 13.37 18.13 -29.85
C LYS A 413 13.88 18.87 -28.61
N SER A 414 13.24 19.96 -28.20
CA SER A 414 13.68 20.81 -27.09
C SER A 414 12.96 20.50 -25.77
N MET A 415 12.15 19.42 -25.74
CA MET A 415 11.38 19.01 -24.58
C MET A 415 12.28 18.52 -23.43
N ASP A 416 11.94 18.92 -22.21
CA ASP A 416 12.61 18.42 -21.01
C ASP A 416 12.42 16.90 -20.84
N ALA A 417 13.43 16.23 -20.29
CA ALA A 417 13.43 14.76 -20.15
C ALA A 417 12.27 14.25 -19.29
N GLY A 418 11.90 14.96 -18.20
CA GLY A 418 10.79 14.58 -17.35
C GLY A 418 9.44 14.72 -18.06
N GLN A 419 9.24 15.84 -18.76
CA GLN A 419 8.04 16.02 -19.60
C GLN A 419 7.92 14.94 -20.66
N ARG A 420 9.03 14.62 -21.33
CA ARG A 420 9.05 13.62 -22.40
C ARG A 420 8.59 12.27 -21.87
N ILE A 421 9.09 11.83 -20.72
CA ILE A 421 8.65 10.59 -20.07
C ILE A 421 7.16 10.65 -19.73
N TYR A 422 6.65 11.76 -19.20
CA TYR A 422 5.22 11.87 -18.87
C TYR A 422 4.32 11.80 -20.10
N TRP A 423 4.72 12.40 -21.23
CA TRP A 423 3.99 12.28 -22.49
C TRP A 423 4.09 10.87 -23.10
N ILE A 424 5.21 10.17 -22.94
CA ILE A 424 5.32 8.76 -23.34
C ILE A 424 4.38 7.89 -22.50
N MET A 425 4.34 8.10 -21.18
CA MET A 425 3.41 7.41 -20.28
C MET A 425 1.95 7.69 -20.63
N THR A 426 1.65 8.93 -21.02
CA THR A 426 0.31 9.30 -21.54
C THR A 426 0.00 8.55 -22.84
N GLY A 427 0.99 8.44 -23.73
CA GLY A 427 0.87 7.64 -24.95
C GLY A 427 0.61 6.17 -24.63
N LEU A 428 1.35 5.58 -23.70
CA LEU A 428 1.15 4.20 -23.25
C LEU A 428 -0.27 3.97 -22.69
N ALA A 429 -0.81 4.96 -21.99
CA ALA A 429 -2.15 4.93 -21.42
C ALA A 429 -3.28 4.93 -22.47
N ILE A 430 -3.02 5.45 -23.68
CA ILE A 430 -4.03 5.67 -24.74
C ILE A 430 -3.83 4.74 -25.95
N ASP A 431 -2.58 4.54 -26.37
CA ASP A 431 -2.16 3.73 -27.52
C ASP A 431 -0.87 2.97 -27.17
N THR A 432 -1.04 1.70 -26.81
CA THR A 432 -0.03 0.92 -26.08
C THR A 432 1.19 0.52 -26.94
N PRO A 433 1.06 -0.15 -28.11
CA PRO A 433 2.19 -0.86 -28.71
C PRO A 433 3.36 0.02 -29.16
N ALA A 434 3.10 1.22 -29.70
CA ALA A 434 4.16 2.11 -30.17
C ALA A 434 4.94 2.76 -29.00
N HIS A 435 4.26 2.99 -27.87
CA HIS A 435 4.83 3.68 -26.72
C HIS A 435 5.56 2.74 -25.75
N GLU A 436 5.26 1.43 -25.78
CA GLU A 436 6.02 0.40 -25.04
C GLU A 436 7.52 0.46 -25.38
N ASN A 437 7.85 0.30 -26.66
CA ASN A 437 9.23 0.30 -27.14
C ASN A 437 9.93 1.64 -26.88
N LEU A 438 9.20 2.75 -27.06
CA LEU A 438 9.73 4.08 -26.82
C LEU A 438 10.06 4.30 -25.34
N LEU A 439 9.18 3.86 -24.43
CA LEU A 439 9.43 3.98 -23.00
C LEU A 439 10.66 3.17 -22.58
N ILE A 440 10.72 1.88 -22.95
CA ILE A 440 11.84 1.00 -22.59
C ILE A 440 13.17 1.58 -23.08
N ALA A 441 13.24 2.05 -24.33
CA ALA A 441 14.45 2.65 -24.86
C ALA A 441 14.91 3.90 -24.04
N GLU A 442 13.98 4.70 -23.55
CA GLU A 442 14.27 5.93 -22.82
C GLU A 442 14.67 5.67 -21.35
N VAL A 443 14.03 4.71 -20.67
CA VAL A 443 14.29 4.45 -19.24
C VAL A 443 15.51 3.56 -19.01
N THR A 444 15.79 2.61 -19.91
CA THR A 444 16.95 1.71 -19.78
C THR A 444 18.28 2.44 -20.05
N THR A 445 18.25 3.50 -20.86
CA THR A 445 19.47 4.26 -21.24
C THR A 445 19.81 5.39 -20.27
N SER A 446 18.91 5.76 -19.35
CA SER A 446 19.12 6.90 -18.46
C SER A 446 18.44 6.74 -17.10
N GLN A 447 19.26 6.67 -16.06
CA GLN A 447 18.80 6.63 -14.67
C GLN A 447 17.93 7.84 -14.29
N THR A 448 18.24 9.02 -14.81
CA THR A 448 17.43 10.23 -14.60
C THR A 448 16.04 10.08 -15.23
N LYS A 449 15.93 9.49 -16.41
CA LYS A 449 14.62 9.23 -17.05
C LYS A 449 13.84 8.14 -16.34
N ALA A 450 14.52 7.08 -15.87
CA ALA A 450 13.91 6.07 -15.00
C ALA A 450 13.33 6.71 -13.73
N ASN A 451 14.06 7.65 -13.11
CA ASN A 451 13.55 8.40 -11.95
C ASN A 451 12.27 9.20 -12.25
N TYR A 452 12.18 9.84 -13.42
CA TYR A 452 10.94 10.52 -13.81
C TYR A 452 9.80 9.52 -14.07
N PHE A 453 10.09 8.38 -14.69
CA PHE A 453 9.10 7.31 -14.84
C PHE A 453 8.57 6.85 -13.47
N PHE A 454 9.45 6.64 -12.50
CA PHE A 454 9.07 6.30 -11.11
C PHE A 454 8.19 7.38 -10.49
N GLN A 455 8.58 8.66 -10.60
CA GLN A 455 7.75 9.76 -10.12
C GLN A 455 6.37 9.81 -10.79
N PHE A 456 6.24 9.36 -12.03
CA PHE A 456 4.92 9.28 -12.68
C PHE A 456 4.05 8.24 -12.00
N ILE A 457 4.56 7.01 -11.81
CA ILE A 457 3.81 5.87 -11.28
C ILE A 457 3.62 5.89 -9.75
N GLU A 458 4.46 6.58 -8.99
CA GLU A 458 4.39 6.68 -7.51
C GLU A 458 3.15 7.48 -7.02
N HIS A 459 2.45 8.23 -7.89
CA HIS A 459 1.38 9.15 -7.48
C HIS A 459 -0.03 8.53 -7.45
N ASN A 460 -0.30 7.65 -6.47
CA ASN A 460 -1.52 7.59 -5.64
C ASN A 460 -1.56 6.26 -4.87
N SER A 461 -1.74 6.32 -3.56
CA SER A 461 -2.12 5.19 -2.72
C SER A 461 -3.52 4.61 -3.06
N ASN A 462 -4.25 5.25 -3.97
CA ASN A 462 -5.51 4.78 -4.52
C ASN A 462 -5.28 4.10 -5.89
N GLU A 463 -4.86 2.83 -5.83
CA GLU A 463 -5.05 1.69 -6.75
C GLU A 463 -4.78 1.79 -8.28
N ASN A 464 -4.64 2.96 -8.91
CA ASN A 464 -4.50 3.07 -10.37
C ASN A 464 -3.07 3.44 -10.82
N ASN A 465 -2.14 2.47 -10.81
CA ASN A 465 -0.93 2.56 -11.65
C ASN A 465 -1.35 2.36 -13.11
N TYR A 466 -1.15 3.37 -13.94
CA TYR A 466 -1.47 3.38 -15.37
C TYR A 466 -0.41 2.67 -16.21
N ILE A 467 -0.26 1.36 -15.99
CA ILE A 467 0.46 0.50 -16.93
C ILE A 467 -0.58 -0.43 -17.56
N PRO A 468 -1.32 0.01 -18.59
CA PRO A 468 -2.41 -0.77 -19.17
C PRO A 468 -1.93 -1.91 -20.08
N SER A 469 -0.63 -2.00 -20.35
CA SER A 469 -0.08 -3.01 -21.25
C SER A 469 -0.22 -4.42 -20.67
N THR A 470 -0.62 -5.35 -21.51
CA THR A 470 -0.60 -6.80 -21.23
C THR A 470 0.57 -7.51 -21.91
N SER A 471 1.40 -6.80 -22.68
CA SER A 471 2.55 -7.36 -23.39
C SER A 471 3.55 -7.96 -22.40
N ALA A 472 3.75 -9.27 -22.46
CA ALA A 472 4.61 -9.97 -21.51
C ALA A 472 6.06 -9.47 -21.61
N MET A 473 6.54 -9.26 -22.85
CA MET A 473 7.87 -8.71 -23.11
C MET A 473 8.04 -7.33 -22.48
N PHE A 474 7.07 -6.44 -22.63
CA PHE A 474 7.15 -5.09 -22.07
C PHE A 474 7.15 -5.08 -20.55
N LEU A 475 6.21 -5.82 -19.93
CA LEU A 475 6.13 -5.93 -18.47
C LEU A 475 7.42 -6.53 -17.89
N SER A 476 7.95 -7.57 -18.55
CA SER A 476 9.23 -8.21 -18.20
C SER A 476 10.40 -7.22 -18.24
N ARG A 477 10.49 -6.37 -19.27
CA ARG A 477 11.52 -5.33 -19.34
C ARG A 477 11.37 -4.25 -18.28
N LEU A 478 10.14 -3.86 -17.93
CA LEU A 478 9.92 -2.91 -16.83
C LEU A 478 10.32 -3.50 -15.47
N VAL A 479 10.11 -4.80 -15.25
CA VAL A 479 10.58 -5.49 -14.04
C VAL A 479 12.10 -5.34 -13.89
N GLU A 480 12.87 -5.53 -14.96
CA GLU A 480 14.34 -5.32 -14.95
C GLU A 480 14.70 -3.88 -14.54
N VAL A 481 14.01 -2.88 -15.10
CA VAL A 481 14.27 -1.45 -14.82
C VAL A 481 13.97 -1.09 -13.36
N ILE A 482 12.83 -1.53 -12.81
CA ILE A 482 12.44 -1.21 -11.43
C ILE A 482 13.28 -1.99 -10.41
N ALA A 483 13.55 -3.27 -10.67
CA ALA A 483 14.29 -4.12 -9.75
C ALA A 483 15.72 -3.60 -9.49
N THR A 484 16.40 -3.09 -10.52
CA THR A 484 17.73 -2.46 -10.39
C THR A 484 17.71 -1.23 -9.45
N ASN A 485 16.54 -0.65 -9.22
CA ASN A 485 16.35 0.58 -8.44
C ASN A 485 15.66 0.38 -7.09
N THR A 486 15.43 -0.88 -6.71
CA THR A 486 14.69 -1.26 -5.50
C THR A 486 15.56 -2.14 -4.62
N ASN A 487 15.47 -1.96 -3.29
CA ASN A 487 16.00 -2.94 -2.34
C ASN A 487 14.83 -3.62 -1.59
N PRO A 488 14.50 -4.89 -1.92
CA PRO A 488 13.43 -5.65 -1.27
C PRO A 488 13.61 -5.84 0.24
N GLU A 489 14.84 -5.74 0.75
CA GLU A 489 15.15 -5.90 2.18
C GLU A 489 14.70 -4.72 3.06
N ILE A 490 14.28 -3.60 2.46
CA ILE A 490 13.75 -2.41 3.18
C ILE A 490 12.24 -2.56 3.41
N GLU A 491 11.78 -3.77 3.72
CA GLU A 491 10.44 -3.99 4.26
C GLU A 491 10.43 -3.63 5.76
N ASN A 492 9.48 -2.77 6.16
CA ASN A 492 9.07 -2.53 7.55
C ASN A 492 9.95 -1.61 8.43
N GLY A 493 10.14 -0.36 8.00
CA GLY A 493 10.30 0.75 8.94
C GLY A 493 8.96 1.46 9.14
N GLY A 494 8.23 1.16 10.22
CA GLY A 494 6.97 1.81 10.53
C GLY A 494 7.10 3.34 10.52
N HIS A 495 6.21 3.99 9.75
CA HIS A 495 5.93 5.44 9.68
C HIS A 495 6.72 6.32 8.70
N THR A 496 7.62 5.80 7.86
CA THR A 496 8.13 6.54 6.69
C THR A 496 8.20 5.65 5.45
N THR A 497 7.37 5.92 4.43
CA THR A 497 7.51 5.26 3.12
C THR A 497 8.81 5.72 2.49
N SER A 498 9.84 4.89 2.55
CA SER A 498 11.04 5.13 1.75
C SER A 498 10.69 4.95 0.27
N ARG A 499 11.34 5.72 -0.62
CA ARG A 499 11.18 5.57 -2.07
C ARG A 499 11.42 4.14 -2.55
N SER A 500 12.37 3.43 -1.92
CA SER A 500 12.62 2.01 -2.20
C SER A 500 11.41 1.13 -1.85
N GLY A 501 10.65 1.48 -0.81
CA GLY A 501 9.42 0.79 -0.45
C GLY A 501 8.29 1.02 -1.47
N GLU A 502 8.13 2.23 -1.99
CA GLU A 502 7.12 2.51 -3.04
C GLU A 502 7.43 1.80 -4.37
N LEU A 503 8.70 1.73 -4.75
CA LEU A 503 9.15 0.97 -5.91
C LEU A 503 8.95 -0.54 -5.74
N TRP A 504 9.11 -1.06 -4.51
CA TRP A 504 8.81 -2.46 -4.19
C TRP A 504 7.34 -2.83 -4.47
N TRP A 505 6.39 -1.99 -4.04
CA TRP A 505 4.96 -2.22 -4.34
C TRP A 505 4.68 -2.21 -5.84
N SER A 506 5.31 -1.28 -6.57
CA SER A 506 5.19 -1.19 -8.03
C SER A 506 5.76 -2.42 -8.74
N LEU A 507 6.91 -2.92 -8.26
CA LEU A 507 7.55 -4.13 -8.77
C LEU A 507 6.68 -5.38 -8.58
N ARG A 508 6.14 -5.56 -7.37
CA ARG A 508 5.24 -6.69 -7.06
C ARG A 508 4.00 -6.68 -7.94
N ARG A 509 3.40 -5.50 -8.16
CA ARG A 509 2.25 -5.34 -9.05
C ARG A 509 2.58 -5.72 -10.49
N LEU A 510 3.73 -5.29 -11.02
CA LEU A 510 4.15 -5.64 -12.38
C LEU A 510 4.37 -7.14 -12.56
N ILE A 511 5.01 -7.80 -11.58
CA ILE A 511 5.21 -9.26 -11.62
C ILE A 511 3.86 -9.97 -11.61
N THR A 512 2.92 -9.52 -10.76
CA THR A 512 1.56 -10.08 -10.72
C THR A 512 0.83 -9.90 -12.05
N GLN A 513 0.88 -8.68 -12.63
CA GLN A 513 0.28 -8.37 -13.92
C GLN A 513 0.89 -9.19 -15.07
N LEU A 514 2.21 -9.44 -15.04
CA LEU A 514 2.88 -10.32 -15.99
C LEU A 514 2.36 -11.77 -15.87
N GLY A 515 2.18 -12.27 -14.64
CA GLY A 515 1.63 -13.61 -14.40
C GLY A 515 0.16 -13.79 -14.75
N GLU A 516 -0.60 -12.69 -14.74
CA GLU A 516 -2.02 -12.63 -15.12
C GLU A 516 -2.24 -12.34 -16.61
N SER A 517 -1.19 -12.00 -17.35
CA SER A 517 -1.29 -11.70 -18.77
C SER A 517 -1.77 -12.92 -19.58
N GLU A 518 -2.64 -12.66 -20.56
CA GLU A 518 -3.07 -13.66 -21.55
C GLU A 518 -2.08 -13.83 -22.72
N ASP A 519 -0.98 -13.08 -22.72
CA ASP A 519 0.11 -13.24 -23.68
C ASP A 519 0.74 -14.63 -23.55
N PRO A 520 0.78 -15.46 -24.63
CA PRO A 520 1.36 -16.81 -24.59
C PRO A 520 2.83 -16.85 -24.16
N THR A 521 3.54 -15.71 -24.27
CA THR A 521 4.95 -15.60 -23.89
C THR A 521 5.17 -15.26 -22.41
N ALA A 522 4.11 -14.99 -21.62
CA ALA A 522 4.20 -14.61 -20.21
C ALA A 522 5.00 -15.58 -19.35
N LEU A 523 4.71 -16.89 -19.45
CA LEU A 523 5.45 -17.92 -18.71
C LEU A 523 6.92 -18.00 -19.15
N THR A 524 7.19 -17.83 -20.43
CA THR A 524 8.55 -17.80 -20.99
C THR A 524 9.34 -16.62 -20.44
N GLU A 525 8.73 -15.42 -20.40
CA GLU A 525 9.36 -14.21 -19.86
C GLU A 525 9.58 -14.29 -18.35
N LEU A 526 8.64 -14.82 -17.57
CA LEU A 526 8.83 -15.07 -16.13
C LEU A 526 10.02 -16.01 -15.87
N ARG A 527 10.12 -17.11 -16.64
CA ARG A 527 11.25 -18.03 -16.55
C ARG A 527 12.56 -17.39 -16.98
N ARG A 528 12.55 -16.49 -17.98
CA ARG A 528 13.73 -15.73 -18.38
C ARG A 528 14.21 -14.82 -17.25
N LEU A 529 13.30 -14.10 -16.59
CA LEU A 529 13.63 -13.24 -15.45
C LEU A 529 14.24 -14.03 -14.29
N GLN A 530 13.76 -15.25 -14.01
CA GLN A 530 14.34 -16.13 -12.97
C GLN A 530 15.81 -16.49 -13.22
N GLN A 531 16.24 -16.50 -14.49
CA GLN A 531 17.63 -16.82 -14.85
C GLN A 531 18.58 -15.62 -14.75
N LEU A 532 18.07 -14.41 -14.47
CA LEU A 532 18.90 -13.21 -14.35
C LEU A 532 19.50 -13.10 -12.94
N PRO A 533 20.84 -13.16 -12.79
CA PRO A 533 21.49 -13.09 -11.48
C PRO A 533 21.22 -11.78 -10.73
N GLU A 534 21.00 -10.69 -11.45
CA GLU A 534 20.71 -9.37 -10.87
C GLU A 534 19.36 -9.32 -10.14
N LEU A 535 18.47 -10.29 -10.42
CA LEU A 535 17.12 -10.40 -9.86
C LEU A 535 17.03 -11.41 -8.71
N GLU A 536 18.15 -11.89 -8.18
CA GLU A 536 18.19 -12.89 -7.11
C GLU A 536 17.32 -12.52 -5.91
N LYS A 537 17.30 -11.24 -5.54
CA LYS A 537 16.50 -10.74 -4.39
C LYS A 537 14.99 -10.89 -4.57
N ILE A 538 14.52 -11.06 -5.80
CA ILE A 538 13.09 -11.24 -6.13
C ILE A 538 12.80 -12.62 -6.72
N HIS A 539 13.78 -13.53 -6.70
CA HIS A 539 13.69 -14.86 -7.32
C HIS A 539 12.46 -15.63 -6.84
N PHE A 540 12.21 -15.65 -5.53
CA PHE A 540 11.06 -16.32 -4.93
C PHE A 540 9.72 -15.82 -5.49
N TYR A 541 9.57 -14.51 -5.68
CA TYR A 541 8.35 -13.93 -6.25
C TYR A 541 8.16 -14.32 -7.72
N LEU A 542 9.24 -14.36 -8.50
CA LEU A 542 9.21 -14.79 -9.89
C LEU A 542 8.91 -16.29 -10.00
N GLU A 543 9.48 -17.12 -9.13
CA GLU A 543 9.22 -18.56 -9.04
C GLU A 543 7.75 -18.86 -8.73
N HIS A 544 7.24 -18.26 -7.66
CA HIS A 544 5.86 -18.41 -7.25
C HIS A 544 4.89 -17.98 -8.35
N THR A 545 5.11 -16.81 -8.95
CA THR A 545 4.24 -16.30 -10.03
C THR A 545 4.27 -17.20 -11.26
N ALA A 546 5.44 -17.71 -11.66
CA ALA A 546 5.54 -18.63 -12.79
C ALA A 546 4.80 -19.95 -12.54
N TYR A 547 4.85 -20.45 -11.31
CA TYR A 547 4.10 -21.65 -10.92
C TYR A 547 2.59 -21.43 -11.01
N ASP A 548 2.09 -20.30 -10.50
CA ASP A 548 0.67 -19.95 -10.57
C ASP A 548 0.19 -19.73 -12.02
N THR A 549 1.00 -19.08 -12.85
CA THR A 549 0.72 -18.95 -14.29
C THR A 549 0.68 -20.33 -14.97
N GLN A 550 1.58 -21.25 -14.62
CA GLN A 550 1.58 -22.60 -15.17
C GLN A 550 0.33 -23.39 -14.77
N ILE A 551 -0.15 -23.26 -13.53
CA ILE A 551 -1.42 -23.85 -13.09
C ILE A 551 -2.57 -23.29 -13.91
N ARG A 552 -2.69 -21.95 -14.02
CA ARG A 552 -3.77 -21.32 -14.81
C ARG A 552 -3.76 -21.73 -16.27
N ILE A 553 -2.59 -21.85 -16.90
CA ILE A 553 -2.48 -22.34 -18.27
C ILE A 553 -3.03 -23.77 -18.37
N ARG A 554 -2.66 -24.66 -17.43
CA ARG A 554 -3.16 -26.05 -17.40
C ARG A 554 -4.68 -26.12 -17.21
N GLU A 555 -5.22 -25.31 -16.31
CA GLU A 555 -6.66 -25.24 -16.06
C GLU A 555 -7.42 -24.69 -17.28
N LYS A 556 -6.91 -23.62 -17.91
CA LYS A 556 -7.49 -23.06 -19.14
C LYS A 556 -7.40 -24.04 -20.32
N SER A 557 -6.32 -24.81 -20.43
CA SER A 557 -6.16 -25.81 -21.50
C SER A 557 -6.82 -27.14 -21.20
N PHE A 558 -7.44 -27.30 -20.02
CA PHE A 558 -8.16 -28.51 -19.64
C PHE A 558 -9.57 -28.50 -20.24
N GLU A 559 -9.83 -29.44 -21.16
CA GLU A 559 -11.18 -29.69 -21.66
C GLU A 559 -11.68 -31.06 -21.18
N PHE A 560 -12.92 -31.11 -20.70
CA PHE A 560 -13.60 -32.38 -20.42
C PHE A 560 -13.89 -33.11 -21.75
N LEU A 561 -13.58 -34.41 -21.78
CA LEU A 561 -13.99 -35.29 -22.88
C LEU A 561 -15.50 -35.20 -23.10
N LYS A 562 -15.92 -34.91 -24.34
CA LYS A 562 -17.35 -34.88 -24.70
C LYS A 562 -17.97 -36.26 -24.48
N PRO A 563 -19.25 -36.37 -24.05
CA PRO A 563 -19.89 -37.67 -23.79
C PRO A 563 -19.82 -38.64 -24.98
N GLU A 564 -19.91 -38.15 -26.20
CA GLU A 564 -19.77 -38.95 -27.43
C GLU A 564 -18.37 -39.55 -27.57
N SER A 565 -17.33 -38.78 -27.24
CA SER A 565 -15.95 -39.23 -27.20
C SER A 565 -15.76 -40.29 -26.11
N LEU A 566 -16.34 -40.09 -24.92
CA LEU A 566 -16.30 -41.08 -23.84
C LEU A 566 -16.97 -42.41 -24.24
N ILE A 567 -18.09 -42.35 -24.97
CA ILE A 567 -18.78 -43.55 -25.49
C ILE A 567 -17.95 -44.28 -26.54
N LYS A 568 -17.14 -43.57 -27.36
CA LYS A 568 -16.24 -44.19 -28.33
C LYS A 568 -15.09 -44.94 -27.65
N VAL A 569 -14.47 -44.31 -26.65
CA VAL A 569 -13.43 -44.93 -25.79
C VAL A 569 -13.98 -46.17 -25.09
N LEU A 570 -15.13 -46.05 -24.40
CA LEU A 570 -15.74 -47.16 -23.65
C LEU A 570 -16.21 -48.34 -24.53
N LYS A 571 -16.35 -48.16 -25.84
CA LYS A 571 -16.74 -49.22 -26.79
C LYS A 571 -15.56 -49.81 -27.57
N ASN A 572 -14.31 -49.44 -27.24
CA ASN A 572 -13.10 -49.81 -27.98
C ASN A 572 -13.24 -49.54 -29.49
N ARG A 573 -13.80 -48.39 -29.86
CA ARG A 573 -14.00 -48.01 -31.28
C ARG A 573 -12.83 -47.16 -31.79
N GLU A 574 -13.09 -46.16 -32.61
CA GLU A 574 -12.08 -45.24 -33.14
C GLU A 574 -11.39 -44.46 -32.01
N PRO A 575 -10.06 -44.25 -32.06
CA PRO A 575 -9.36 -43.44 -31.08
C PRO A 575 -9.82 -41.98 -31.17
N VAL A 576 -9.92 -41.31 -30.01
CA VAL A 576 -10.41 -39.93 -29.91
C VAL A 576 -9.28 -38.90 -29.95
N ASP A 577 -8.13 -39.24 -29.38
CA ASP A 577 -6.93 -38.41 -29.34
C ASP A 577 -5.65 -39.25 -29.47
N VAL A 578 -4.50 -38.59 -29.42
CA VAL A 578 -3.20 -39.27 -29.59
C VAL A 578 -2.86 -40.24 -28.45
N LYS A 579 -3.33 -39.95 -27.23
CA LYS A 579 -3.09 -40.79 -26.05
C LYS A 579 -3.95 -42.05 -26.10
N ASP A 580 -5.20 -41.91 -26.52
CA ASP A 580 -6.12 -43.00 -26.77
C ASP A 580 -5.61 -43.90 -27.92
N LEU A 581 -5.10 -43.31 -29.00
CA LEU A 581 -4.43 -44.07 -30.07
C LEU A 581 -3.19 -44.82 -29.54
N GLN A 582 -2.36 -44.17 -28.73
CA GLN A 582 -1.17 -44.78 -28.14
C GLN A 582 -1.54 -45.98 -27.27
N GLN A 583 -2.57 -45.83 -26.43
CA GLN A 583 -3.05 -46.89 -25.55
C GLN A 583 -3.68 -48.04 -26.34
N LEU A 584 -4.49 -47.76 -27.36
CA LEU A 584 -5.06 -48.76 -28.27
C LEU A 584 -3.97 -49.59 -28.97
N VAL A 585 -2.88 -48.95 -29.40
CA VAL A 585 -1.74 -49.65 -30.01
C VAL A 585 -1.06 -50.57 -29.00
N VAL A 586 -0.82 -50.08 -27.77
CA VAL A 586 -0.19 -50.89 -26.71
C VAL A 586 -1.07 -52.06 -26.28
N GLU A 587 -2.39 -51.87 -26.16
CA GLU A 587 -3.32 -52.96 -25.81
C GLU A 587 -3.30 -54.09 -26.85
N HIS A 588 -3.40 -53.75 -28.14
CA HIS A 588 -3.31 -54.76 -29.21
C HIS A 588 -1.93 -55.41 -29.30
N LEU A 589 -0.89 -54.69 -28.89
CA LEU A 589 0.46 -55.23 -28.82
C LEU A 589 0.61 -56.19 -27.64
N ASP A 590 0.13 -55.83 -26.45
CA ASP A 590 0.17 -56.66 -25.25
C ASP A 590 -0.66 -57.95 -25.49
N ASP A 591 -1.83 -57.86 -26.13
CA ASP A 591 -2.63 -59.02 -26.58
C ASP A 591 -1.84 -59.94 -27.54
N TYR A 592 -1.09 -59.35 -28.47
CA TYR A 592 -0.25 -60.12 -29.38
C TYR A 592 0.90 -60.80 -28.63
N VAL A 593 1.56 -60.09 -27.70
CA VAL A 593 2.63 -60.64 -26.86
C VAL A 593 2.11 -61.81 -26.02
N GLU A 594 0.91 -61.72 -25.45
CA GLU A 594 0.29 -62.85 -24.78
C GLU A 594 0.09 -64.05 -25.72
N SER A 595 -0.36 -63.81 -26.96
CA SER A 595 -0.56 -64.88 -27.94
C SER A 595 0.75 -65.57 -28.35
N ILE A 596 1.88 -64.85 -28.39
CA ILE A 596 3.20 -65.43 -28.70
C ILE A 596 3.56 -66.57 -27.73
N HIS A 597 3.16 -66.44 -26.46
CA HIS A 597 3.47 -67.40 -25.40
C HIS A 597 2.34 -68.41 -25.12
N LYS A 598 1.08 -68.11 -25.45
CA LYS A 598 -0.09 -68.98 -25.17
C LYS A 598 -0.50 -69.87 -26.34
N ASP A 599 -0.18 -69.51 -27.59
CA ASP A 599 -0.69 -70.21 -28.77
C ASP A 599 0.16 -71.44 -29.15
N ASN A 600 -0.51 -72.57 -29.43
CA ASN A 600 0.09 -73.81 -29.91
C ASN A 600 0.74 -73.67 -31.31
N ALA A 601 0.53 -72.55 -32.00
CA ALA A 601 1.04 -72.26 -33.33
C ALA A 601 2.55 -71.93 -33.40
N ASN A 602 3.30 -71.99 -32.28
CA ASN A 602 4.74 -71.72 -32.22
C ASN A 602 5.12 -70.36 -32.86
N ILE A 603 4.38 -69.31 -32.46
CA ILE A 603 4.50 -67.97 -33.05
C ILE A 603 5.91 -67.38 -32.82
N TYR A 604 6.53 -67.67 -31.67
CA TYR A 604 7.89 -67.21 -31.36
C TYR A 604 8.92 -67.69 -32.39
N ALA A 605 8.76 -68.89 -32.98
CA ALA A 605 9.66 -69.39 -34.01
C ALA A 605 9.70 -68.52 -35.28
N ARG A 606 8.68 -67.68 -35.51
CA ARG A 606 8.68 -66.72 -36.64
C ARG A 606 9.79 -65.69 -36.51
N PHE A 607 10.27 -65.40 -35.30
CA PHE A 607 11.33 -64.42 -35.01
C PHE A 607 12.75 -65.03 -35.07
N TRP A 608 12.86 -66.33 -35.32
CA TRP A 608 14.13 -67.05 -35.39
C TRP A 608 14.33 -67.66 -36.80
N ASP A 609 15.58 -67.70 -37.26
CA ASP A 609 15.98 -68.49 -38.44
C ASP A 609 16.19 -69.94 -38.01
N THR A 610 15.33 -70.84 -38.51
CA THR A 610 15.35 -72.27 -38.20
C THR A 610 16.15 -73.10 -39.21
N TYR A 611 16.64 -72.49 -40.30
CA TYR A 611 17.45 -73.15 -41.33
C TYR A 611 18.96 -73.09 -41.05
N LYS A 612 19.41 -72.11 -40.26
CA LYS A 612 20.79 -72.01 -39.73
C LYS A 612 20.79 -72.30 -38.22
N GLU A 613 21.98 -72.44 -37.62
CA GLU A 613 22.13 -72.51 -36.16
C GLU A 613 21.22 -71.45 -35.50
N ARG A 614 20.23 -71.90 -34.73
CA ARG A 614 19.12 -71.13 -34.13
C ARG A 614 19.52 -69.67 -33.82
N ARG A 615 19.25 -68.77 -34.76
CA ARG A 615 19.70 -67.37 -34.72
C ARG A 615 18.49 -66.44 -34.85
N PRO A 616 18.36 -65.39 -34.03
CA PRO A 616 17.32 -64.40 -34.21
C PRO A 616 17.38 -63.78 -35.62
N LYS A 617 16.22 -63.53 -36.22
CA LYS A 617 16.12 -62.75 -37.45
C LYS A 617 16.63 -61.33 -37.22
N ASP A 618 16.89 -60.59 -38.30
CA ASP A 618 17.34 -59.22 -38.11
C ASP A 618 16.21 -58.30 -37.61
N GLU A 619 16.59 -57.09 -37.17
CA GLU A 619 15.67 -56.12 -36.57
C GLU A 619 14.53 -55.75 -37.52
N ASN A 620 14.80 -55.63 -38.82
CA ASN A 620 13.78 -55.29 -39.82
C ASN A 620 12.80 -56.43 -40.05
N ASP A 621 13.30 -57.67 -40.11
CA ASP A 621 12.45 -58.86 -40.20
C ASP A 621 11.52 -58.99 -38.99
N CYS A 622 12.06 -58.76 -37.78
CA CYS A 622 11.26 -58.81 -36.54
C CYS A 622 10.22 -57.69 -36.51
N ARG A 623 10.60 -56.46 -36.90
CA ARG A 623 9.69 -55.33 -37.05
C ARG A 623 8.57 -55.63 -38.06
N ASN A 624 8.87 -56.25 -39.20
CA ASN A 624 7.88 -56.59 -40.23
C ASN A 624 6.84 -57.63 -39.75
N ILE A 625 7.24 -58.55 -38.88
CA ILE A 625 6.32 -59.51 -38.25
C ILE A 625 5.30 -58.77 -37.37
N ILE A 626 5.79 -57.91 -36.47
CA ILE A 626 4.93 -57.12 -35.58
C ILE A 626 4.08 -56.13 -36.37
N PHE A 627 4.65 -55.48 -37.39
CA PHE A 627 3.93 -54.59 -38.30
C PHE A 627 2.72 -55.27 -38.95
N SER A 628 2.91 -56.48 -39.48
CA SER A 628 1.84 -57.23 -40.15
C SER A 628 0.69 -57.53 -39.19
N GLU A 629 1.02 -57.86 -37.94
CA GLU A 629 0.04 -58.13 -36.90
C GLU A 629 -0.70 -56.85 -36.48
N LEU A 630 0.04 -55.79 -36.14
CA LEU A 630 -0.53 -54.50 -35.75
C LEU A 630 -1.44 -53.94 -36.84
N LYS A 631 -1.03 -54.04 -38.12
CA LYS A 631 -1.87 -53.64 -39.25
C LYS A 631 -3.19 -54.41 -39.29
N SER A 632 -3.15 -55.72 -39.08
CA SER A 632 -4.34 -56.57 -39.06
C SER A 632 -5.27 -56.18 -37.91
N ARG A 633 -4.73 -55.97 -36.70
CA ARG A 633 -5.50 -55.68 -35.48
C ARG A 633 -6.06 -54.26 -35.42
N LEU A 634 -5.33 -53.28 -35.97
CA LEU A 634 -5.68 -51.86 -35.87
C LEU A 634 -6.55 -51.38 -37.04
N SER A 635 -6.51 -52.04 -38.20
CA SER A 635 -7.33 -51.66 -39.36
C SER A 635 -8.85 -51.64 -39.10
N PRO A 636 -9.46 -52.54 -38.29
CA PRO A 636 -10.89 -52.46 -37.95
C PRO A 636 -11.26 -51.22 -37.12
N HIS A 637 -10.29 -50.57 -36.48
CA HIS A 637 -10.45 -49.33 -35.72
C HIS A 637 -10.22 -48.07 -36.58
N GLY A 638 -10.02 -48.22 -37.89
CA GLY A 638 -9.73 -47.12 -38.81
C GLY A 638 -8.31 -46.55 -38.67
N VAL A 639 -7.41 -47.27 -38.00
CA VAL A 639 -6.00 -46.87 -37.82
C VAL A 639 -5.17 -47.45 -38.95
N GLU A 640 -4.46 -46.59 -39.65
CA GLU A 640 -3.52 -46.95 -40.71
C GLU A 640 -2.12 -47.13 -40.14
N CYS A 641 -1.55 -48.33 -40.29
CA CYS A 641 -0.15 -48.60 -39.99
C CYS A 641 0.66 -48.55 -41.28
N SER A 642 1.69 -47.70 -41.31
CA SER A 642 2.63 -47.61 -42.42
C SER A 642 4.05 -47.95 -41.96
N PRO A 643 4.81 -48.76 -42.73
CA PRO A 643 6.23 -48.93 -42.52
C PRO A 643 6.96 -47.70 -43.09
N GLU A 644 8.23 -47.54 -42.70
CA GLU A 644 9.15 -46.54 -43.24
C GLU A 644 9.06 -46.42 -44.79
N ALA A 645 8.38 -45.38 -45.30
CA ALA A 645 8.28 -45.13 -46.73
C ALA A 645 9.54 -44.43 -47.23
N GLN A 646 10.26 -45.07 -48.16
CA GLN A 646 11.39 -44.50 -48.89
C GLN A 646 10.94 -43.34 -49.78
N TYR A 647 10.97 -42.12 -49.26
CA TYR A 647 11.12 -40.93 -50.09
C TYR A 647 12.22 -40.02 -49.52
N VAL A 648 13.01 -39.53 -50.46
CA VAL A 648 14.19 -38.67 -50.36
C VAL A 648 14.06 -37.64 -49.21
N ASN A 649 14.97 -37.73 -48.23
CA ASN A 649 15.25 -36.75 -47.15
C ASN A 649 14.59 -36.86 -45.75
N SER A 650 13.96 -37.97 -45.34
CA SER A 650 13.64 -38.12 -43.90
C SER A 650 13.60 -39.58 -43.43
N LYS A 651 14.57 -40.00 -42.61
CA LYS A 651 14.52 -41.27 -41.85
C LYS A 651 13.39 -41.17 -40.82
N ARG A 652 12.34 -41.98 -40.96
CA ARG A 652 11.15 -41.98 -40.09
C ARG A 652 11.23 -43.09 -39.04
N ALA A 653 10.33 -43.05 -38.05
CA ALA A 653 10.14 -44.13 -37.08
C ALA A 653 9.88 -45.47 -37.78
N ASP A 654 10.21 -46.56 -37.09
CA ASP A 654 10.07 -47.91 -37.62
C ASP A 654 8.65 -48.26 -38.08
N ILE A 655 7.65 -47.92 -37.27
CA ILE A 655 6.24 -48.01 -37.65
C ILE A 655 5.55 -46.70 -37.26
N ARG A 656 4.65 -46.21 -38.12
CA ARG A 656 3.73 -45.12 -37.78
C ARG A 656 2.30 -45.65 -37.79
N ALA A 657 1.62 -45.55 -36.64
CA ALA A 657 0.17 -45.71 -36.55
C ALA A 657 -0.49 -44.35 -36.66
N SER A 658 -1.41 -44.16 -37.61
CA SER A 658 -2.07 -42.88 -37.85
C SER A 658 -3.58 -43.05 -37.96
N PHE A 659 -4.32 -42.09 -37.39
CA PHE A 659 -5.77 -42.05 -37.52
C PHE A 659 -6.19 -40.81 -38.32
N SER A 660 -6.73 -41.04 -39.53
CA SER A 660 -7.31 -40.00 -40.40
C SER A 660 -6.43 -38.75 -40.61
N ASN A 661 -5.10 -38.89 -40.61
CA ASN A 661 -4.12 -37.78 -40.64
C ASN A 661 -4.27 -36.71 -39.53
N LYS A 662 -5.10 -36.95 -38.50
CA LYS A 662 -5.32 -36.00 -37.41
C LYS A 662 -4.24 -36.11 -36.34
N PHE A 663 -3.93 -37.34 -35.95
CA PHE A 663 -2.89 -37.65 -34.98
C PHE A 663 -2.26 -39.01 -35.33
N SER A 664 -1.05 -39.25 -34.83
CA SER A 664 -0.26 -40.43 -35.13
C SER A 664 0.72 -40.76 -34.01
N VAL A 665 0.93 -42.04 -33.75
CA VAL A 665 1.92 -42.51 -32.78
C VAL A 665 3.07 -43.18 -33.52
N PRO A 666 4.31 -42.66 -33.40
CA PRO A 666 5.50 -43.34 -33.88
C PRO A 666 5.90 -44.48 -32.92
N LEU A 667 6.30 -45.60 -33.49
CA LEU A 667 6.87 -46.75 -32.79
C LEU A 667 8.32 -46.92 -33.24
N GLU A 668 9.24 -47.04 -32.29
CA GLU A 668 10.67 -47.30 -32.54
C GLU A 668 11.05 -48.67 -31.96
N PHE A 669 11.71 -49.52 -32.76
CA PHE A 669 12.04 -50.89 -32.39
C PHE A 669 13.55 -51.05 -32.24
N LYS A 670 14.00 -51.77 -31.22
CA LYS A 670 15.38 -52.21 -31.10
C LYS A 670 15.46 -53.64 -30.59
N CYS A 671 16.27 -54.47 -31.24
CA CYS A 671 16.64 -55.76 -30.66
C CYS A 671 17.62 -55.56 -29.51
N ASP A 672 17.64 -56.48 -28.55
CA ASP A 672 18.48 -56.43 -27.36
C ASP A 672 20.00 -56.34 -27.64
N TRP A 673 20.47 -56.81 -28.80
CA TRP A 673 21.86 -56.65 -29.26
C TRP A 673 22.15 -55.33 -29.99
N ASN A 674 21.15 -54.48 -30.24
CA ASN A 674 21.34 -53.26 -31.01
C ASN A 674 22.21 -52.27 -30.22
N LYS A 675 23.30 -51.78 -30.83
CA LYS A 675 24.23 -50.82 -30.21
C LYS A 675 23.56 -49.53 -29.71
N ASP A 676 22.43 -49.14 -30.31
CA ASP A 676 21.70 -47.91 -30.02
C ASP A 676 20.46 -48.17 -29.12
N LEU A 677 20.34 -49.35 -28.51
CA LEU A 677 19.22 -49.75 -27.64
C LEU A 677 18.89 -48.74 -26.53
N TRP A 678 19.90 -48.04 -26.00
CA TRP A 678 19.66 -47.05 -24.94
C TRP A 678 19.50 -45.63 -25.49
N THR A 679 20.25 -45.30 -26.54
CA THR A 679 20.33 -43.94 -27.08
C THR A 679 19.16 -43.61 -28.02
N SER A 680 18.65 -44.58 -28.78
CA SER A 680 17.59 -44.33 -29.76
C SER A 680 16.25 -43.92 -29.14
N LEU A 681 15.99 -44.29 -27.88
CA LEU A 681 14.83 -43.80 -27.12
C LEU A 681 14.76 -42.27 -27.15
N ARG A 682 15.88 -41.60 -26.90
CA ARG A 682 15.95 -40.14 -26.91
C ARG A 682 16.30 -39.59 -28.28
N ASP A 683 17.34 -40.10 -28.91
CA ASP A 683 17.90 -39.54 -30.14
C ASP A 683 17.02 -39.74 -31.38
N GLN A 684 16.16 -40.76 -31.36
CA GLN A 684 15.29 -41.11 -32.48
C GLN A 684 13.83 -40.87 -32.08
N LEU A 685 13.29 -41.62 -31.12
CA LEU A 685 11.87 -41.54 -30.79
C LEU A 685 11.46 -40.17 -30.25
N ILE A 686 12.09 -39.67 -29.18
CA ILE A 686 11.71 -38.40 -28.55
C ILE A 686 12.09 -37.21 -29.45
N ASN A 687 13.38 -37.08 -29.78
CA ASN A 687 13.91 -35.86 -30.41
C ASN A 687 13.57 -35.72 -31.90
N LYS A 688 13.17 -36.79 -32.60
CA LYS A 688 12.86 -36.71 -34.04
C LYS A 688 11.40 -37.02 -34.34
N TYR A 689 10.85 -38.09 -33.77
CA TYR A 689 9.55 -38.60 -34.20
C TYR A 689 8.39 -38.06 -33.38
N SER A 690 8.55 -37.97 -32.07
CA SER A 690 7.47 -37.54 -31.16
C SER A 690 7.22 -36.02 -31.23
N ILE A 691 8.18 -35.24 -31.74
CA ILE A 691 8.03 -33.79 -31.97
C ILE A 691 7.18 -33.43 -33.20
N GLU A 692 6.80 -34.42 -34.03
CA GLU A 692 5.90 -34.16 -35.15
C GLU A 692 4.56 -33.61 -34.63
N LYS A 693 3.98 -32.63 -35.32
CA LYS A 693 2.72 -31.97 -34.92
C LYS A 693 1.59 -32.96 -34.62
N ASN A 694 1.53 -34.06 -35.38
CA ASN A 694 0.49 -35.07 -35.23
C ASN A 694 0.80 -36.10 -34.11
N ALA A 695 2.03 -36.14 -33.60
CA ALA A 695 2.43 -37.01 -32.51
C ALA A 695 2.30 -36.35 -31.14
N ASP A 696 2.28 -35.01 -31.06
CA ASP A 696 2.04 -34.25 -29.83
C ASP A 696 2.90 -34.74 -28.63
N GLY A 697 4.16 -35.08 -28.90
CA GLY A 697 5.10 -35.60 -27.91
C GLY A 697 4.93 -37.07 -27.54
N HIS A 698 3.95 -37.80 -28.10
CA HIS A 698 3.68 -39.20 -27.78
C HIS A 698 4.43 -40.18 -28.70
N GLY A 699 4.86 -41.31 -28.14
CA GLY A 699 5.60 -42.34 -28.87
C GLY A 699 5.67 -43.66 -28.10
N ILE A 700 5.97 -44.76 -28.80
CA ILE A 700 6.13 -46.08 -28.19
C ILE A 700 7.52 -46.62 -28.52
N TYR A 701 8.25 -47.05 -27.49
CA TYR A 701 9.55 -47.66 -27.63
C TYR A 701 9.47 -49.16 -27.35
N LEU A 702 9.93 -49.97 -28.30
CA LEU A 702 9.84 -51.43 -28.24
C LEU A 702 11.22 -52.06 -28.25
N ALA A 703 11.57 -52.73 -27.16
CA ALA A 703 12.75 -53.59 -27.12
C ALA A 703 12.36 -55.06 -27.32
N LEU A 704 13.07 -55.76 -28.18
CA LEU A 704 12.88 -57.20 -28.42
C LEU A 704 13.96 -57.99 -27.72
N TRP A 705 13.58 -58.76 -26.71
CA TRP A 705 14.48 -59.58 -25.90
C TRP A 705 14.56 -61.01 -26.43
N PHE A 706 15.77 -61.50 -26.74
CA PHE A 706 16.01 -62.84 -27.25
C PHE A 706 16.78 -63.73 -26.27
N GLY A 707 17.18 -63.21 -25.11
CA GLY A 707 17.91 -63.95 -24.08
C GLY A 707 19.31 -64.32 -24.56
N LYS A 708 19.69 -65.60 -24.45
CA LYS A 708 21.00 -66.06 -24.93
C LYS A 708 20.96 -66.40 -26.42
N HIS A 709 21.61 -65.58 -27.26
CA HIS A 709 21.62 -65.76 -28.72
C HIS A 709 22.97 -65.40 -29.38
N SER A 710 23.10 -65.61 -30.69
CA SER A 710 24.36 -65.48 -31.45
C SER A 710 24.58 -64.13 -32.17
N ARG A 711 23.77 -63.10 -31.87
CA ARG A 711 23.84 -61.77 -32.55
C ARG A 711 24.75 -60.76 -31.84
N GLY A 712 25.19 -61.05 -30.63
CA GLY A 712 26.00 -60.16 -29.79
C GLY A 712 25.45 -60.09 -28.38
N ASN A 713 26.17 -59.39 -27.49
CA ASN A 713 25.71 -59.11 -26.14
C ASN A 713 24.89 -57.81 -26.12
N ILE A 714 24.05 -57.67 -25.10
CA ILE A 714 23.35 -56.43 -24.80
C ILE A 714 24.38 -55.30 -24.56
N PRO A 715 24.19 -54.10 -25.13
CA PRO A 715 25.11 -52.98 -24.94
C PRO A 715 25.23 -52.59 -23.47
N LYS A 716 26.40 -52.08 -23.08
CA LYS A 716 26.60 -51.51 -21.75
C LYS A 716 25.63 -50.35 -21.50
N THR A 717 25.06 -50.28 -20.31
CA THR A 717 24.18 -49.19 -19.88
C THR A 717 24.93 -47.85 -19.89
N LEU A 718 24.23 -46.75 -20.18
CA LEU A 718 24.82 -45.40 -20.32
C LEU A 718 25.46 -44.86 -19.03
N ASN A 719 24.96 -45.28 -17.87
CA ASN A 719 25.44 -44.84 -16.56
C ASN A 719 26.38 -45.85 -15.87
N GLY A 720 26.80 -46.91 -16.57
CA GLY A 720 27.69 -47.93 -16.03
C GLY A 720 27.06 -48.91 -15.03
N SER A 721 25.72 -48.94 -14.93
CA SER A 721 24.99 -49.95 -14.15
C SER A 721 25.23 -51.38 -14.69
N PRO A 722 24.94 -52.43 -13.89
CA PRO A 722 24.98 -53.80 -14.40
C PRO A 722 24.07 -53.98 -15.62
N THR A 723 24.56 -54.68 -16.65
CA THR A 723 23.78 -54.98 -17.86
C THR A 723 22.53 -55.79 -17.48
N PRO A 724 21.32 -55.35 -17.87
CA PRO A 724 20.08 -56.10 -17.66
C PRO A 724 20.17 -57.55 -18.11
N GLN A 725 19.68 -58.48 -17.28
CA GLN A 725 19.66 -59.93 -17.51
C GLN A 725 18.25 -60.48 -17.75
N THR A 726 17.23 -59.62 -17.69
CA THR A 726 15.82 -60.01 -17.88
C THR A 726 15.09 -58.93 -18.69
N PRO A 727 13.97 -59.27 -19.37
CA PRO A 727 13.12 -58.31 -20.07
C PRO A 727 12.70 -57.12 -19.17
N ASN A 728 12.23 -57.42 -17.95
CA ASN A 728 11.78 -56.39 -17.00
C ASN A 728 12.92 -55.42 -16.63
N GLN A 729 14.15 -55.91 -16.48
CA GLN A 729 15.29 -55.04 -16.19
C GLN A 729 15.66 -54.12 -17.36
N ILE A 730 15.42 -54.53 -18.62
CA ILE A 730 15.53 -53.63 -19.77
C ILE A 730 14.46 -52.54 -19.69
N GLU A 731 13.22 -52.93 -19.38
CA GLU A 731 12.10 -52.00 -19.28
C GLU A 731 12.32 -50.95 -18.19
N ASP A 732 12.66 -51.41 -16.98
CA ASP A 732 12.97 -50.55 -15.82
C ASP A 732 14.10 -49.59 -16.14
N TYR A 733 15.15 -50.07 -16.83
CA TYR A 733 16.26 -49.22 -17.22
C TYR A 733 15.85 -48.15 -18.23
N LEU A 734 15.12 -48.52 -19.29
CA LEU A 734 14.61 -47.57 -20.28
C LEU A 734 13.68 -46.53 -19.64
N LEU A 735 12.78 -46.96 -18.74
CA LEU A 735 11.92 -46.07 -17.98
C LEU A 735 12.73 -45.12 -17.06
N SER A 736 13.87 -45.56 -16.52
CA SER A 736 14.76 -44.71 -15.71
C SER A 736 15.43 -43.59 -16.52
N LEU A 737 15.52 -43.73 -17.84
CA LEU A 737 16.07 -42.70 -18.74
C LEU A 737 15.08 -41.58 -19.07
N LEU A 738 13.82 -41.70 -18.63
CA LEU A 738 12.74 -40.73 -18.89
C LEU A 738 12.49 -39.84 -17.67
N ASN A 739 12.27 -38.55 -17.92
CA ASN A 739 11.82 -37.59 -16.91
C ASN A 739 10.30 -37.75 -16.63
N PRO A 740 9.75 -37.13 -15.57
CA PRO A 740 8.34 -37.30 -15.21
C PRO A 740 7.33 -36.92 -16.30
N GLU A 741 7.62 -35.93 -17.14
CA GLU A 741 6.74 -35.51 -18.24
C GLU A 741 6.83 -36.50 -19.41
N GLU A 742 8.02 -36.94 -19.76
CA GLU A 742 8.24 -37.95 -20.81
C GLU A 742 7.60 -39.28 -20.45
N LYS A 743 7.63 -39.70 -19.17
CA LYS A 743 6.94 -40.92 -18.70
C LYS A 743 5.42 -40.90 -18.93
N GLN A 744 4.82 -39.71 -19.08
CA GLN A 744 3.39 -39.59 -19.37
C GLN A 744 3.08 -39.72 -20.87
N ARG A 745 4.08 -39.51 -21.74
CA ARG A 745 3.89 -39.48 -23.20
C ARG A 745 4.63 -40.58 -23.95
N ILE A 746 5.67 -41.18 -23.37
CA ILE A 746 6.47 -42.24 -24.00
C ILE A 746 6.20 -43.55 -23.26
N LEU A 747 5.60 -44.50 -23.97
CA LEU A 747 5.38 -45.84 -23.44
C LEU A 747 6.52 -46.76 -23.87
N VAL A 748 7.08 -47.49 -22.91
CA VAL A 748 8.13 -48.48 -23.14
C VAL A 748 7.53 -49.87 -22.96
N ARG A 749 7.88 -50.80 -23.84
CA ARG A 749 7.52 -52.22 -23.73
C ARG A 749 8.70 -53.09 -24.14
N VAL A 750 8.91 -54.19 -23.41
CA VAL A 750 9.91 -55.20 -23.76
C VAL A 750 9.21 -56.51 -24.10
N ILE A 751 9.33 -56.97 -25.35
CA ILE A 751 8.74 -58.22 -25.81
C ILE A 751 9.73 -59.36 -25.56
N ASN A 752 9.33 -60.35 -24.78
CA ASN A 752 10.13 -61.55 -24.55
C ASN A 752 9.97 -62.54 -25.72
N LEU A 753 11.03 -62.73 -26.48
CA LEU A 753 11.14 -63.66 -27.62
C LEU A 753 12.21 -64.73 -27.38
N GLU A 754 12.62 -64.93 -26.13
CA GLU A 754 13.60 -65.96 -25.77
C GLU A 754 13.12 -67.35 -26.19
N TRP A 755 14.03 -68.11 -26.79
CA TRP A 755 13.76 -69.48 -27.19
C TRP A 755 13.70 -70.38 -25.95
N THR A 756 12.49 -70.68 -25.47
CA THR A 756 12.28 -71.70 -24.44
C THR A 756 12.24 -73.07 -25.10
N SER A 757 13.14 -73.97 -24.70
CA SER A 757 13.02 -75.39 -25.07
C SER A 757 11.89 -75.95 -24.20
N ILE A 758 10.71 -76.14 -24.78
CA ILE A 758 9.67 -76.96 -24.12
C ILE A 758 10.14 -78.42 -24.14
#